data_AF-A0A7D4BA18-F1
#
_entry.id   AF-A0A7D4BA18-F1
#
_cell.length_a   1.000
_cell.length_b   1.000
_cell.length_c   1.000
_cell.angle_alpha   90.00
_cell.angle_beta   90.00
_cell.angle_gamma   90.00
#
_symmetry.space_group_name_H-M   'P 1'
#
loop_
_entity.id
_entity.type
_entity.pdbx_description
1 polymer ?
#
loop_
_entity_poly.entity_id
_entity_poly.type
_entity_poly.pdbx_seq_one_letter_code
_entity_poly.pdbx_strand_id
1 'polypeptide(L)'
;MKKKFIVLALGLALFMLNKVRAQYPGKTLLKVAEHYFPASIDSAKFYAKQAYRYFESKNDTLGLIDASHTLLKIYKAKANVDSAKLYGYLAIELSEKINDLPNLILSYIEIGEFSRSIYRNDISDKYVKEGIRISLKEKIYEHLPYAYNRLAAIYFEKFFDKNLAKDSSYLTQALSFIDSSFYWAGKLNDSTYNCSNANIKGTLLVHLGSIDSGIEQLKQAEELAKREKNFGEYPYILMNLAESYRRMGNIKFQEKYLLQAAHLVDSINYQEGQWFVYQRLFSKYRREKNFKKALDVHLVIDSLEAAALKKNSNRKMKEFKVEVESQHNKQLLEYQKREIVQQHKIILLLASIFILLAVFVIILFRLYRKNVRQKHSLEKKNADIERLLKFQESFRNMIIHDIKNPLSQILYLSSNNIIDNAARRILSLVNNILDLSKYESGKFTISPQWVETSELLASIKQNMQVLFDLKNLKVDIHYTCKELYVDKDVITRVIENILNNAIRFSPVGERIKVDVDLDDAYNEATISIVNWGPQIPDDEMPRIFEFYSRCNDGSIQNYRPTGLGLSFCKMAVEAHGFKIFAENLNSGGVRFWFKVTARILVDSHCKDNSIILTFREQVIIRPYLERLHEIGVNETSRIMSIIEKIPGGANIDIWKQQLENAIFNSDTEAYTKLISLNIVP
;
A
#
# COMPACT_ATOMS: atom_id res chain seq x y z
N MET A 1 37.25 -16.11 26.32
CA MET A 1 36.06 -15.67 27.11
C MET A 1 35.91 -14.15 27.26
N LYS A 2 36.98 -13.37 27.55
CA LYS A 2 36.87 -11.91 27.76
C LYS A 2 36.31 -11.09 26.56
N LYS A 3 36.62 -11.44 25.31
CA LYS A 3 36.05 -10.74 24.11
C LYS A 3 34.54 -10.95 23.93
N LYS A 4 34.01 -12.15 24.25
CA LYS A 4 32.56 -12.41 24.20
C LYS A 4 31.80 -11.65 25.29
N PHE A 5 32.40 -11.48 26.47
CA PHE A 5 31.83 -10.67 27.56
C PHE A 5 31.75 -9.19 27.23
N ILE A 6 32.74 -8.64 26.53
CA ILE A 6 32.76 -7.23 26.09
C ILE A 6 31.69 -6.98 25.01
N VAL A 7 31.53 -7.90 24.04
CA VAL A 7 30.47 -7.79 23.02
C VAL A 7 29.08 -7.96 23.64
N LEU A 8 28.92 -8.84 24.63
CA LEU A 8 27.65 -8.99 25.35
C LEU A 8 27.35 -7.76 26.23
N ALA A 9 28.38 -7.17 26.87
CA ALA A 9 28.25 -5.97 27.69
C ALA A 9 28.00 -4.71 26.85
N LEU A 10 28.63 -4.58 25.67
CA LEU A 10 28.31 -3.53 24.69
C LEU A 10 26.94 -3.74 24.06
N GLY A 11 26.55 -4.99 23.78
CA GLY A 11 25.22 -5.35 23.31
C GLY A 11 24.14 -5.04 24.35
N LEU A 12 24.38 -5.34 25.62
CA LEU A 12 23.52 -4.97 26.75
C LEU A 12 23.52 -3.46 27.00
N ALA A 13 24.65 -2.75 26.85
CA ALA A 13 24.70 -1.30 26.97
C ALA A 13 23.99 -0.60 25.81
N LEU A 14 24.10 -1.10 24.58
CA LEU A 14 23.35 -0.63 23.40
C LEU A 14 21.86 -0.99 23.48
N PHE A 15 21.52 -2.15 24.03
CA PHE A 15 20.14 -2.57 24.28
C PHE A 15 19.50 -1.76 25.43
N MET A 16 20.27 -1.43 26.47
CA MET A 16 19.85 -0.54 27.56
C MET A 16 19.80 0.92 27.09
N LEU A 17 20.71 1.39 26.23
CA LEU A 17 20.62 2.70 25.56
C LEU A 17 19.44 2.78 24.60
N ASN A 18 19.08 1.69 23.92
CA ASN A 18 17.87 1.62 23.09
C ASN A 18 16.58 1.43 23.91
N LYS A 19 16.62 0.85 25.11
CA LYS A 19 15.48 0.81 26.04
C LYS A 19 15.29 2.11 26.82
N VAL A 20 16.35 2.84 27.14
CA VAL A 20 16.26 4.19 27.73
C VAL A 20 15.80 5.23 26.68
N ARG A 21 15.97 4.96 25.38
CA ARG A 21 15.33 5.71 24.29
C ARG A 21 13.79 5.57 24.22
N ALA A 22 13.20 4.67 25.01
CA ALA A 22 11.76 4.38 24.97
C ALA A 22 10.91 5.20 25.96
N GLN A 23 11.41 6.31 26.52
CA GLN A 23 10.59 7.28 27.26
C GLN A 23 11.06 8.72 27.04
N TYR A 24 10.66 9.34 25.94
CA TYR A 24 10.64 10.81 25.89
C TYR A 24 9.32 11.27 25.28
N PRO A 25 8.30 11.61 26.09
CA PRO A 25 7.10 12.26 25.58
C PRO A 25 7.55 13.64 25.07
N GLY A 26 7.26 14.00 23.82
CA GLY A 26 7.90 15.13 23.10
C GLY A 26 8.09 16.44 23.90
N LYS A 27 7.20 16.76 24.85
CA LYS A 27 7.34 17.90 25.78
C LYS A 27 8.62 17.84 26.63
N THR A 28 9.07 16.66 27.05
CA THR A 28 10.34 16.49 27.76
C THR A 28 11.53 16.83 26.87
N LEU A 29 11.48 16.47 25.59
CA LEU A 29 12.55 16.84 24.64
C LEU A 29 12.60 18.35 24.42
N LEU A 30 11.46 19.03 24.38
CA LEU A 30 11.42 20.49 24.33
C LEU A 30 12.01 21.12 25.59
N LYS A 31 11.64 20.66 26.79
CA LYS A 31 12.25 21.13 28.04
C LYS A 31 13.76 20.93 28.07
N VAL A 32 14.24 19.79 27.57
CA VAL A 32 15.68 19.52 27.43
C VAL A 32 16.32 20.48 26.41
N ALA A 33 15.65 20.74 25.29
CA ALA A 33 16.13 21.71 24.31
C ALA A 33 16.25 23.12 24.91
N GLU A 34 15.25 23.58 25.66
CA GLU A 34 15.25 24.85 26.38
C GLU A 34 16.37 24.93 27.42
N HIS A 35 16.60 23.84 28.17
CA HIS A 35 17.69 23.77 29.13
C HIS A 35 19.08 23.88 28.46
N TYR A 36 19.26 23.22 27.31
CA TYR A 36 20.52 23.31 26.56
C TYR A 36 20.65 24.62 25.79
N PHE A 37 19.60 25.39 25.55
CA PHE A 37 19.63 26.57 24.69
C PHE A 37 20.71 27.60 25.10
N PRO A 38 20.89 27.96 26.39
CA PRO A 38 21.94 28.88 26.82
C PRO A 38 23.35 28.26 26.73
N ALA A 39 23.47 26.94 26.86
CA ALA A 39 24.76 26.24 26.99
C ALA A 39 25.31 25.74 25.64
N SER A 40 24.44 25.24 24.75
CA SER A 40 24.78 24.64 23.46
C SER A 40 23.59 24.72 22.51
N ILE A 41 23.64 25.68 21.59
CA ILE A 41 22.60 25.88 20.57
C ILE A 41 22.45 24.65 19.67
N ASP A 42 23.54 23.92 19.38
CA ASP A 42 23.46 22.70 18.57
C ASP A 42 22.81 21.53 19.30
N SER A 43 23.05 21.39 20.61
CA SER A 43 22.35 20.41 21.44
C SER A 43 20.86 20.76 21.53
N ALA A 44 20.53 22.02 21.79
CA ALA A 44 19.15 22.50 21.80
C ALA A 44 18.43 22.20 20.48
N LYS A 45 19.07 22.50 19.34
CA LYS A 45 18.56 22.20 17.99
C LYS A 45 18.30 20.70 17.80
N PHE A 46 19.23 19.85 18.25
CA PHE A 46 19.09 18.40 18.13
C PHE A 46 17.84 17.90 18.87
N TYR A 47 17.68 18.29 20.14
CA TYR A 47 16.53 17.87 20.95
C TYR A 47 15.20 18.46 20.44
N ALA A 48 15.19 19.73 20.02
CA ALA A 48 13.99 20.35 19.44
C ALA A 48 13.56 19.65 18.12
N LYS A 49 14.50 19.26 17.25
CA LYS A 49 14.17 18.46 16.05
C LYS A 49 13.64 17.07 16.37
N GLN A 50 14.17 16.43 17.41
CA GLN A 50 13.67 15.12 17.87
C GLN A 50 12.24 15.26 18.41
N ALA A 51 11.97 16.31 19.19
CA ALA A 51 10.62 16.62 19.67
C ALA A 51 9.65 16.83 18.51
N TYR A 52 10.04 17.64 17.52
CA TYR A 52 9.24 17.91 16.33
C TYR A 52 8.87 16.61 15.59
N ARG A 53 9.84 15.73 15.31
CA ARG A 53 9.59 14.43 14.66
C ARG A 53 8.69 13.52 15.49
N TYR A 54 8.83 13.56 16.81
CA TYR A 54 7.97 12.79 17.71
C TYR A 54 6.51 13.27 17.59
N PHE A 55 6.26 14.57 17.66
CA PHE A 55 4.91 15.13 17.52
C PHE A 55 4.33 14.86 16.12
N GLU A 56 5.14 14.97 15.07
CA GLU A 56 4.77 14.61 13.70
C GLU A 56 4.31 13.15 13.62
N SER A 57 5.06 12.21 14.23
CA SER A 57 4.70 10.78 14.23
C SER A 57 3.42 10.46 15.02
N LYS A 58 2.99 11.37 15.89
CA LYS A 58 1.80 11.24 16.74
C LYS A 58 0.62 12.07 16.26
N ASN A 59 0.78 12.81 15.15
CA ASN A 59 -0.20 13.81 14.68
C ASN A 59 -0.59 14.82 15.78
N ASP A 60 0.34 15.13 16.69
CA ASP A 60 0.11 16.09 17.78
C ASP A 60 0.37 17.51 17.27
N THR A 61 -0.68 18.16 16.80
CA THR A 61 -0.58 19.49 16.17
C THR A 61 -0.15 20.56 17.19
N LEU A 62 -0.61 20.48 18.43
CA LEU A 62 -0.20 21.43 19.48
C LEU A 62 1.28 21.28 19.82
N GLY A 63 1.76 20.04 19.94
CA GLY A 63 3.20 19.77 20.13
C GLY A 63 4.06 20.23 18.95
N LEU A 64 3.54 20.16 17.71
CA LEU A 64 4.23 20.70 16.53
C LEU A 64 4.33 22.22 16.56
N ILE A 65 3.31 22.93 17.04
CA ILE A 65 3.33 24.38 17.25
C ILE A 65 4.42 24.74 18.28
N ASP A 66 4.39 24.11 19.46
CA ASP A 66 5.38 24.32 20.52
C ASP A 66 6.81 24.10 20.00
N ALA A 67 7.04 22.98 19.29
CA ALA A 67 8.35 22.67 18.73
C ALA A 67 8.79 23.66 17.65
N SER A 68 7.83 24.21 16.89
CA SER A 68 8.11 25.22 15.86
C SER A 68 8.54 26.56 16.48
N HIS A 69 7.89 27.02 17.56
CA HIS A 69 8.37 28.20 18.31
C HIS A 69 9.77 27.99 18.90
N THR A 70 10.04 26.82 19.48
CA THR A 70 11.39 26.51 20.00
C THR A 70 12.44 26.52 18.88
N LEU A 71 12.12 25.91 17.72
CA LEU A 71 13.04 25.87 16.57
C LEU A 71 13.25 27.25 15.96
N LEU A 72 12.22 28.09 15.87
CA LEU A 72 12.34 29.50 15.46
C LEU A 72 13.37 30.23 16.34
N LYS A 73 13.25 30.14 17.66
CA LYS A 73 14.19 30.76 18.62
C LYS A 73 15.62 30.26 18.44
N ILE A 74 15.77 28.95 18.25
CA ILE A 74 17.07 28.30 18.02
C ILE A 74 17.73 28.76 16.73
N TYR A 75 17.00 28.79 15.62
CA TYR A 75 17.56 29.19 14.33
C TYR A 75 17.82 30.69 14.24
N LYS A 76 17.01 31.51 14.91
CA LYS A 76 17.30 32.94 15.13
C LYS A 76 18.67 33.11 15.81
N ALA A 77 18.92 32.39 16.90
CA ALA A 77 20.21 32.45 17.61
C ALA A 77 21.40 31.92 16.79
N LYS A 78 21.17 31.02 15.82
CA LYS A 78 22.20 30.58 14.85
C LYS A 78 22.38 31.55 13.68
N ALA A 79 21.60 32.63 13.58
CA ALA A 79 21.53 33.49 12.41
C ALA A 79 21.18 32.74 11.10
N ASN A 80 20.40 31.66 11.19
CA ASN A 80 19.88 30.94 10.02
C ASN A 80 18.48 31.47 9.68
N VAL A 81 18.44 32.43 8.76
CA VAL A 81 17.23 33.19 8.41
C VAL A 81 16.14 32.29 7.80
N ASP A 82 16.51 31.41 6.87
CA ASP A 82 15.53 30.59 6.13
C ASP A 82 14.82 29.60 7.05
N SER A 83 15.58 28.91 7.91
CA SER A 83 15.00 27.94 8.84
C SER A 83 14.17 28.63 9.92
N ALA A 84 14.62 29.77 10.44
CA ALA A 84 13.84 30.54 11.41
C ALA A 84 12.50 30.96 10.80
N LYS A 85 12.52 31.55 9.60
CA LYS A 85 11.31 31.97 8.86
C LYS A 85 10.36 30.79 8.61
N LEU A 86 10.89 29.64 8.19
CA LEU A 86 10.10 28.42 7.96
C LEU A 86 9.30 28.00 9.20
N TYR A 87 9.98 27.83 10.34
CA TYR A 87 9.31 27.37 11.56
C TYR A 87 8.38 28.43 12.16
N GLY A 88 8.66 29.72 11.94
CA GLY A 88 7.73 30.79 12.28
C GLY A 88 6.41 30.68 11.54
N TYR A 89 6.45 30.56 10.20
CA TYR A 89 5.21 30.43 9.40
C TYR A 89 4.48 29.13 9.64
N LEU A 90 5.22 28.04 9.86
CA LEU A 90 4.61 26.76 10.19
C LEU A 90 3.79 26.86 11.50
N ALA A 91 4.30 27.57 12.51
CA ALA A 91 3.55 27.79 13.75
C ALA A 91 2.23 28.55 13.49
N ILE A 92 2.25 29.61 12.66
CA ILE A 92 1.03 30.33 12.26
C ILE A 92 0.03 29.39 11.59
N GLU A 93 0.46 28.66 10.55
CA GLU A 93 -0.45 27.83 9.76
C GLU A 93 -1.04 26.69 10.59
N LEU A 94 -0.23 26.04 11.44
CA LEU A 94 -0.72 25.00 12.33
C LEU A 94 -1.71 25.55 13.35
N SER A 95 -1.45 26.73 13.93
CA SER A 95 -2.38 27.40 14.84
C SER A 95 -3.69 27.79 14.16
N GLU A 96 -3.64 28.33 12.93
CA GLU A 96 -4.84 28.63 12.14
C GLU A 96 -5.65 27.37 11.83
N LYS A 97 -4.98 26.26 11.48
CA LYS A 97 -5.64 24.99 11.16
C LYS A 97 -6.50 24.45 12.30
N ILE A 98 -6.01 24.53 13.53
CA ILE A 98 -6.74 24.04 14.72
C ILE A 98 -7.53 25.16 15.42
N ASN A 99 -7.57 26.36 14.83
CA ASN A 99 -8.17 27.56 15.41
C ASN A 99 -7.67 27.87 16.85
N ASP A 100 -6.38 27.64 17.08
CA ASP A 100 -5.71 27.93 18.36
C ASP A 100 -5.22 29.38 18.36
N LEU A 101 -6.15 30.28 18.68
CA LEU A 101 -5.92 31.72 18.72
C LEU A 101 -4.80 32.16 19.69
N PRO A 102 -4.69 31.63 20.93
CA PRO A 102 -3.52 31.79 21.80
C PRO A 102 -2.17 31.66 21.08
N ASN A 103 -1.92 30.49 20.50
CA ASN A 103 -0.66 30.21 19.82
C ASN A 103 -0.51 30.97 18.49
N LEU A 104 -1.61 31.28 17.81
CA LEU A 104 -1.58 32.13 16.63
C LEU A 104 -1.05 33.54 16.97
N ILE A 105 -1.58 34.14 18.05
CA ILE A 105 -1.13 35.45 18.55
C ILE A 105 0.35 35.39 18.90
N LEU A 106 0.79 34.35 19.64
CA LEU A 106 2.20 34.17 19.98
C LEU A 106 3.09 34.05 18.74
N SER A 107 2.66 33.28 17.74
CA SER A 107 3.38 33.06 16.49
C SER A 107 3.60 34.37 15.73
N TYR A 108 2.57 35.23 15.66
CA TYR A 108 2.68 36.56 15.08
C TYR A 108 3.71 37.43 15.81
N ILE A 109 3.68 37.43 17.15
CA ILE A 109 4.63 38.21 17.96
C ILE A 109 6.07 37.70 17.78
N GLU A 110 6.28 36.38 17.78
CA GLU A 110 7.61 35.77 17.63
C GLU A 110 8.22 35.98 16.24
N ILE A 111 7.42 35.95 15.17
CA ILE A 111 7.87 36.34 13.81
C ILE A 111 8.20 37.83 13.76
N GLY A 112 7.41 38.66 14.45
CA GLY A 112 7.71 40.08 14.63
C GLY A 112 9.08 40.28 15.27
N GLU A 113 9.37 39.60 16.38
CA GLU A 113 10.66 39.68 17.06
C GLU A 113 11.82 39.11 16.23
N PHE A 114 11.59 38.04 15.47
CA PHE A 114 12.56 37.56 14.49
C PHE A 114 12.88 38.61 13.43
N SER A 115 11.86 39.27 12.88
CA SER A 115 12.03 40.33 11.87
C SER A 115 12.82 41.53 12.43
N ARG A 116 12.61 41.87 13.71
CA ARG A 116 13.43 42.88 14.42
C ARG A 116 14.90 42.49 14.46
N SER A 117 15.20 41.23 14.78
CA SER A 117 16.59 40.74 14.88
C SER A 117 17.38 40.77 13.58
N ILE A 118 16.71 40.85 12.43
CA ILE A 118 17.31 41.01 11.10
C ILE A 118 17.18 42.45 10.57
N TYR A 119 16.94 43.42 11.45
CA TYR A 119 16.82 44.86 11.14
C TYR A 119 15.69 45.22 10.17
N ARG A 120 14.59 44.45 10.17
CA ARG A 120 13.36 44.71 9.38
C ARG A 120 12.25 45.23 10.29
N ASN A 121 12.42 46.46 10.79
CA ASN A 121 11.53 47.09 11.77
C ASN A 121 10.12 47.40 11.20
N ASP A 122 10.00 47.56 9.90
CA ASP A 122 8.74 47.71 9.16
C ASP A 122 7.89 46.44 9.22
N ILE A 123 8.50 45.29 8.92
CA ILE A 123 7.86 43.97 8.96
C ILE A 123 7.56 43.59 10.41
N SER A 124 8.50 43.86 11.32
CA SER A 124 8.36 43.57 12.74
C SER A 124 7.13 44.25 13.35
N ASP A 125 6.97 45.56 13.12
CA ASP A 125 5.83 46.35 13.60
C ASP A 125 4.49 45.78 13.12
N LYS A 126 4.41 45.42 11.83
CA LYS A 126 3.20 44.87 11.21
C LYS A 126 2.75 43.58 11.90
N TYR A 127 3.66 42.62 12.10
CA TYR A 127 3.31 41.33 12.68
C TYR A 127 2.93 41.42 14.16
N VAL A 128 3.65 42.21 14.97
CA VAL A 128 3.30 42.37 16.38
C VAL A 128 1.96 43.06 16.55
N LYS A 129 1.67 44.11 15.75
CA LYS A 129 0.36 44.78 15.75
C LYS A 129 -0.77 43.85 15.33
N GLU A 130 -0.53 42.95 14.38
CA GLU A 130 -1.53 41.97 13.96
C GLU A 130 -1.88 40.99 15.09
N GLY A 131 -0.87 40.50 15.84
CA GLY A 131 -1.10 39.71 17.05
C GLY A 131 -1.93 40.45 18.10
N ILE A 132 -1.63 41.73 18.34
CA ILE A 132 -2.42 42.58 19.27
C ILE A 132 -3.85 42.79 18.74
N ARG A 133 -4.02 43.02 17.44
CA ARG A 133 -5.33 43.21 16.82
C ARG A 133 -6.22 41.99 17.02
N ILE A 134 -5.69 40.79 16.77
CA ILE A 134 -6.40 39.52 17.00
C ILE A 134 -6.71 39.35 18.49
N SER A 135 -5.71 39.57 19.35
CA SER A 135 -5.85 39.50 20.81
C SER A 135 -6.98 40.38 21.35
N LEU A 136 -7.04 41.65 20.95
CA LEU A 136 -8.07 42.59 21.39
C LEU A 136 -9.44 42.27 20.80
N LYS A 137 -9.51 41.85 19.52
CA LYS A 137 -10.76 41.48 18.85
C LYS A 137 -11.39 40.25 19.49
N GLU A 138 -10.60 39.21 19.73
CA GLU A 138 -11.05 37.91 20.25
C GLU A 138 -11.00 37.84 21.79
N LYS A 139 -10.59 38.93 22.46
CA LYS A 139 -10.52 39.06 23.92
C LYS A 139 -9.59 38.04 24.61
N ILE A 140 -8.47 37.72 23.97
CA ILE A 140 -7.44 36.79 24.46
C ILE A 140 -6.20 37.58 24.83
N TYR A 141 -5.94 37.80 26.12
CA TYR A 141 -5.00 38.83 26.58
C TYR A 141 -3.63 38.34 27.03
N GLU A 142 -3.43 37.03 27.19
CA GLU A 142 -2.24 36.41 27.80
C GLU A 142 -0.90 36.87 27.22
N HIS A 143 -0.85 37.19 25.92
CA HIS A 143 0.37 37.62 25.23
C HIS A 143 0.49 39.14 25.07
N LEU A 144 -0.48 39.93 25.53
CA LEU A 144 -0.42 41.40 25.42
C LEU A 144 0.76 42.02 26.17
N PRO A 145 1.13 41.60 27.40
CA PRO A 145 2.31 42.13 28.07
C PRO A 145 3.57 41.98 27.22
N TYR A 146 3.76 40.80 26.63
CA TYR A 146 4.88 40.49 25.73
C TYR A 146 4.81 41.32 24.45
N ALA A 147 3.66 41.36 23.77
CA ALA A 147 3.49 42.07 22.51
C ALA A 147 3.80 43.58 22.64
N TYR A 148 3.26 44.22 23.68
CA TYR A 148 3.51 45.63 23.94
C TYR A 148 4.96 45.92 24.35
N ASN A 149 5.59 45.02 25.12
CA ASN A 149 7.02 45.10 25.42
C ASN A 149 7.87 45.07 24.13
N ARG A 150 7.53 44.18 23.17
CA ARG A 150 8.22 44.11 21.88
C ARG A 150 7.99 45.36 21.02
N LEU A 151 6.77 45.89 20.95
CA LEU A 151 6.50 47.15 20.26
C LEU A 151 7.30 48.31 20.84
N ALA A 152 7.39 48.42 22.17
CA ALA A 152 8.21 49.45 22.78
C ALA A 152 9.68 49.36 22.37
N ALA A 153 10.26 48.16 22.33
CA ALA A 153 11.62 47.96 21.86
C ALA A 153 11.80 48.35 20.38
N ILE A 154 10.87 47.95 19.51
CA ILE A 154 10.88 48.31 18.08
C ILE A 154 10.84 49.83 17.89
N TYR A 155 9.97 50.52 18.62
CA TYR A 155 9.82 51.97 18.53
C TYR A 155 11.01 52.72 19.13
N PHE A 156 11.60 52.20 20.20
CA PHE A 156 12.85 52.73 20.74
C PHE A 156 14.00 52.62 19.73
N GLU A 157 14.10 51.50 19.00
CA GLU A 157 15.12 51.34 17.96
C GLU A 157 14.89 52.23 16.74
N LYS A 158 13.63 52.45 16.33
CA LYS A 158 13.28 53.40 15.26
C LYS A 158 13.78 54.83 15.55
N PHE A 159 13.84 55.24 16.81
CA PHE A 159 14.40 56.55 17.18
C PHE A 159 15.91 56.70 16.86
N PHE A 160 16.67 55.60 16.88
CA PHE A 160 18.10 55.59 16.57
C PHE A 160 18.42 55.21 15.12
N ASP A 161 17.40 54.88 14.31
CA ASP A 161 17.59 54.57 12.91
C ASP A 161 18.11 55.80 12.17
N LYS A 162 19.31 55.67 11.57
CA LYS A 162 19.97 56.77 10.84
C LYS A 162 19.20 57.16 9.58
N ASN A 163 18.36 56.28 9.06
CA ASN A 163 17.57 56.51 7.85
C ASN A 163 16.24 57.22 8.11
N LEU A 164 15.85 57.36 9.39
CA LEU A 164 14.65 58.08 9.80
C LEU A 164 15.04 59.46 10.35
N ALA A 165 14.18 60.46 10.13
CA ALA A 165 14.31 61.71 10.87
C ALA A 165 14.17 61.39 12.37
N LYS A 166 15.01 62.00 13.21
CA LYS A 166 14.93 61.84 14.67
C LYS A 166 13.62 62.46 15.17
N ASP A 167 12.57 61.66 15.16
CA ASP A 167 11.25 62.05 15.63
C ASP A 167 11.08 61.57 17.08
N SER A 168 10.95 62.52 18.00
CA SER A 168 10.70 62.24 19.42
C SER A 168 9.35 61.54 19.65
N SER A 169 8.43 61.57 18.68
CA SER A 169 7.16 60.86 18.76
C SER A 169 7.34 59.35 18.95
N TYR A 170 8.42 58.77 18.43
CA TYR A 170 8.73 57.35 18.61
C TYR A 170 9.02 57.00 20.07
N LEU A 171 9.71 57.89 20.81
CA LEU A 171 9.98 57.67 22.23
C LEU A 171 8.71 57.75 23.07
N THR A 172 7.81 58.71 22.77
CA THR A 172 6.52 58.83 23.45
C THR A 172 5.61 57.63 23.16
N GLN A 173 5.58 57.14 21.91
CA GLN A 173 4.87 55.92 21.54
C GLN A 173 5.44 54.68 22.24
N ALA A 174 6.76 54.53 22.28
CA ALA A 174 7.42 53.45 23.00
C ALA A 174 7.05 53.45 24.50
N LEU A 175 6.99 54.64 25.12
CA LEU A 175 6.58 54.78 26.52
C LEU A 175 5.12 54.35 26.73
N SER A 176 4.22 54.77 25.84
CA SER A 176 2.81 54.35 25.87
C SER A 176 2.63 52.83 25.72
N PHE A 177 3.44 52.19 24.87
CA PHE A 177 3.44 50.73 24.76
C PHE A 177 3.96 50.06 26.04
N ILE A 178 5.00 50.58 26.69
CA ILE A 178 5.43 50.02 27.99
C ILE A 178 4.36 50.19 29.07
N ASP A 179 3.69 51.34 29.14
CA ASP A 179 2.59 51.54 30.07
C ASP A 179 1.44 50.56 29.80
N SER A 180 1.15 50.28 28.53
CA SER A 180 0.19 49.24 28.13
C SER A 180 0.65 47.84 28.56
N SER A 181 1.95 47.53 28.40
CA SER A 181 2.52 46.26 28.88
C SER A 181 2.36 46.09 30.39
N PHE A 182 2.67 47.13 31.19
CA PHE A 182 2.46 47.12 32.64
C PHE A 182 0.98 46.99 33.03
N TYR A 183 0.09 47.70 32.32
CA TYR A 183 -1.35 47.61 32.55
C TYR A 183 -1.86 46.17 32.39
N TRP A 184 -1.51 45.53 31.26
CA TRP A 184 -1.94 44.15 30.99
C TRP A 184 -1.26 43.14 31.91
N ALA A 185 0.03 43.33 32.23
CA ALA A 185 0.75 42.50 33.20
C ALA A 185 0.06 42.51 34.58
N GLY A 186 -0.30 43.70 35.07
CA GLY A 186 -1.04 43.86 36.32
C GLY A 186 -2.45 43.24 36.28
N LYS A 187 -3.17 43.38 35.16
CA LYS A 187 -4.50 42.76 34.96
C LYS A 187 -4.44 41.23 34.95
N LEU A 188 -3.36 40.65 34.43
CA LEU A 188 -3.16 39.20 34.34
C LEU A 188 -2.45 38.61 35.56
N ASN A 189 -1.99 39.45 36.49
CA ASN A 189 -1.11 39.06 37.59
C ASN A 189 0.16 38.33 37.10
N ASP A 190 0.67 38.74 35.93
CA ASP A 190 1.88 38.22 35.31
C ASP A 190 3.05 39.17 35.59
N SER A 191 4.12 38.65 36.20
CA SER A 191 5.33 39.42 36.50
C SER A 191 6.48 39.19 35.52
N THR A 192 6.32 38.30 34.54
CA THR A 192 7.37 37.82 33.63
C THR A 192 8.14 38.96 32.95
N TYR A 193 7.43 40.04 32.57
CA TYR A 193 8.02 41.15 31.83
C TYR A 193 8.26 42.40 32.67
N ASN A 194 7.97 42.39 33.98
CA ASN A 194 8.06 43.59 34.82
C ASN A 194 9.48 44.15 34.91
N CYS A 195 10.49 43.28 35.06
CA CYS A 195 11.89 43.69 35.09
C CYS A 195 12.31 44.37 33.76
N SER A 196 12.00 43.75 32.63
CA SER A 196 12.30 44.30 31.29
C SER A 196 11.51 45.59 31.03
N ASN A 197 10.22 45.63 31.39
CA ASN A 197 9.38 46.82 31.27
C ASN A 197 9.92 48.00 32.08
N ALA A 198 10.35 47.76 33.33
CA ALA A 198 10.93 48.80 34.17
C ALA A 198 12.27 49.29 33.60
N ASN A 199 13.10 48.38 33.07
CA ASN A 199 14.36 48.72 32.41
C ASN A 199 14.14 49.62 31.18
N ILE A 200 13.22 49.22 30.29
CA ILE A 200 12.89 49.99 29.08
C ILE A 200 12.24 51.32 29.46
N LYS A 201 11.28 51.34 30.40
CA LYS A 201 10.62 52.57 30.88
C LYS A 201 11.62 53.58 31.42
N GLY A 202 12.49 53.15 32.32
CA GLY A 202 13.50 54.03 32.91
C GLY A 202 14.47 54.58 31.86
N THR A 203 14.87 53.74 30.90
CA THR A 203 15.70 54.17 29.77
C THR A 203 14.99 55.18 28.88
N LEU A 204 13.71 54.98 28.57
CA LEU A 204 12.89 55.91 27.78
C LEU A 204 12.73 57.26 28.47
N LEU A 205 12.43 57.28 29.78
CA LEU A 205 12.31 58.51 30.57
C LEU A 205 13.62 59.33 30.56
N VAL A 206 14.77 58.67 30.67
CA VAL A 206 16.10 59.31 30.57
C VAL A 206 16.33 59.92 29.18
N HIS A 207 15.82 59.30 28.13
CA HIS A 207 15.92 59.84 26.76
C HIS A 207 14.95 61.00 26.51
N LEU A 208 13.78 60.99 27.17
CA LEU A 208 12.80 62.06 27.13
C LEU A 208 13.16 63.26 28.03
N GLY A 209 14.22 63.15 28.84
CA GLY A 209 14.75 64.24 29.67
C GLY A 209 14.35 64.15 31.15
N SER A 210 13.45 63.24 31.54
CA SER A 210 13.06 62.99 32.93
C SER A 210 14.05 62.06 33.62
N ILE A 211 15.29 62.54 33.81
CA ILE A 211 16.43 61.72 34.27
C ILE A 211 16.18 61.13 35.67
N ASP A 212 15.72 61.92 36.64
CA ASP A 212 15.51 61.45 38.02
C ASP A 212 14.46 60.33 38.11
N SER A 213 13.30 60.54 37.48
CA SER A 213 12.24 59.52 37.39
C SER A 213 12.72 58.27 36.65
N GLY A 214 13.54 58.45 35.62
CA GLY A 214 14.13 57.32 34.90
C GLY A 214 15.13 56.52 35.74
N ILE A 215 15.95 57.18 36.57
CA ILE A 215 16.84 56.52 37.53
C ILE A 215 16.04 55.76 38.59
N GLU A 216 14.96 56.36 39.11
CA GLU A 216 14.08 55.68 40.07
C GLU A 216 13.49 54.40 39.48
N GLN A 217 12.97 54.46 38.25
CA GLN A 217 12.46 53.30 37.53
C GLN A 217 13.53 52.24 37.26
N LEU A 218 14.75 52.65 36.89
CA LEU A 218 15.86 51.72 36.69
C LEU A 218 16.31 51.05 38.00
N LYS A 219 16.24 51.73 39.14
CA LYS A 219 16.50 51.12 40.46
C LYS A 219 15.43 50.09 40.83
N GLN A 220 14.16 50.35 40.50
CA GLN A 220 13.11 49.34 40.64
C GLN A 220 13.40 48.12 39.76
N ALA A 221 13.85 48.34 38.51
CA ALA A 221 14.27 47.26 37.62
C ALA A 221 15.45 46.45 38.22
N GLU A 222 16.43 47.12 38.82
CA GLU A 222 17.57 46.49 39.51
C GLU A 222 17.11 45.60 40.68
N GLU A 223 16.19 46.08 41.51
CA GLU A 223 15.64 45.30 42.63
C GLU A 223 14.88 44.06 42.15
N LEU A 224 14.09 44.20 41.07
CA LEU A 224 13.39 43.08 40.44
C LEU A 224 14.39 42.06 39.88
N ALA A 225 15.41 42.51 39.15
CA ALA A 225 16.43 41.62 38.57
C ALA A 225 17.18 40.81 39.64
N LYS A 226 17.48 41.42 40.79
CA LYS A 226 18.09 40.75 41.95
C LYS A 226 17.15 39.71 42.56
N ARG A 227 15.89 40.09 42.78
CA ARG A 227 14.87 39.22 43.39
C ARG A 227 14.59 37.99 42.53
N GLU A 228 14.48 38.18 41.22
CA GLU A 228 14.17 37.15 40.23
C GLU A 228 15.41 36.35 39.78
N LYS A 229 16.62 36.75 40.20
CA LYS A 229 17.89 36.20 39.73
C LYS A 229 18.03 36.26 38.20
N ASN A 230 17.52 37.33 37.59
CA ASN A 230 17.57 37.53 36.15
C ASN A 230 18.95 38.10 35.72
N PHE A 231 19.97 37.22 35.72
CA PHE A 231 21.34 37.60 35.39
C PHE A 231 21.56 38.00 33.92
N GLY A 232 20.59 37.74 33.03
CA GLY A 232 20.63 38.18 31.64
C GLY A 232 20.36 39.68 31.50
N GLU A 233 19.30 40.18 32.14
CA GLU A 233 18.89 41.60 32.05
C GLU A 233 19.71 42.50 33.00
N TYR A 234 20.17 41.95 34.12
CA TYR A 234 20.79 42.72 35.21
C TYR A 234 22.03 43.55 34.78
N PRO A 235 22.98 43.05 33.97
CA PRO A 235 24.09 43.86 33.48
C PRO A 235 23.65 45.08 32.66
N TYR A 236 22.61 44.93 31.85
CA TYR A 236 22.08 46.01 31.01
C TYR A 236 21.41 47.09 31.86
N ILE A 237 20.70 46.70 32.93
CA ILE A 237 20.13 47.66 33.89
C ILE A 237 21.23 48.49 34.56
N LEU A 238 22.32 47.86 35.00
CA LEU A 238 23.47 48.56 35.59
C LEU A 238 24.13 49.52 34.59
N MET A 239 24.25 49.11 33.32
CA MET A 239 24.74 49.99 32.26
C MET A 239 23.81 51.17 32.00
N ASN A 240 22.49 50.95 32.02
CA ASN A 240 21.49 52.01 31.84
C ASN A 240 21.51 52.99 33.01
N LEU A 241 21.63 52.51 34.26
CA LEU A 241 21.86 53.35 35.44
C LEU A 241 23.13 54.18 35.29
N ALA A 242 24.23 53.57 34.88
CA ALA A 242 25.48 54.28 34.66
C ALA A 242 25.36 55.38 33.59
N GLU A 243 24.69 55.10 32.47
CA GLU A 243 24.41 56.08 31.42
C GLU A 243 23.50 57.21 31.92
N SER A 244 22.55 56.90 32.79
CA SER A 244 21.63 57.88 33.37
C SER A 244 22.37 58.82 34.32
N TYR A 245 23.20 58.28 35.22
CA TYR A 245 24.08 59.06 36.08
C TYR A 245 25.10 59.90 35.29
N ARG A 246 25.59 59.39 34.16
CA ARG A 246 26.45 60.15 33.25
C ARG A 246 25.72 61.38 32.69
N ARG A 247 24.47 61.22 32.22
CA ARG A 247 23.66 62.34 31.70
C ARG A 247 23.34 63.38 32.76
N MET A 248 23.22 62.96 34.01
CA MET A 248 23.09 63.82 35.18
C MET A 248 24.41 64.52 35.58
N GLY A 249 25.53 64.20 34.93
CA GLY A 249 26.86 64.73 35.27
C GLY A 249 27.54 64.04 36.47
N ASN A 250 26.96 62.98 37.01
CA ASN A 250 27.48 62.28 38.19
C ASN A 250 28.45 61.13 37.80
N ILE A 251 29.69 61.51 37.54
CA ILE A 251 30.76 60.59 37.09
C ILE A 251 31.06 59.50 38.13
N LYS A 252 30.97 59.82 39.43
CA LYS A 252 31.25 58.86 40.52
C LYS A 252 30.27 57.69 40.51
N PHE A 253 28.97 57.98 40.37
CA PHE A 253 27.97 56.92 40.27
C PHE A 253 28.02 56.20 38.92
N GLN A 254 28.33 56.89 37.83
CA GLN A 254 28.61 56.24 36.55
C GLN A 254 29.71 55.16 36.69
N GLU A 255 30.84 55.51 37.31
CA GLU A 255 31.94 54.56 37.51
C GLU A 255 31.52 53.38 38.40
N LYS A 256 30.83 53.67 39.51
CA LYS A 256 30.32 52.64 40.42
C LYS A 256 29.49 51.59 39.68
N TYR A 257 28.49 52.00 38.91
CA TYR A 257 27.58 51.06 38.23
C TYR A 257 28.27 50.32 37.07
N LEU A 258 29.19 50.95 36.32
CA LEU A 258 29.95 50.23 35.29
C LEU A 258 30.89 49.18 35.87
N LEU A 259 31.56 49.47 36.99
CA LEU A 259 32.43 48.49 37.66
C LEU A 259 31.62 47.35 38.29
N GLN A 260 30.44 47.65 38.84
CA GLN A 260 29.50 46.61 39.30
C GLN A 260 29.04 45.73 38.14
N ALA A 261 28.70 46.32 36.99
CA ALA A 261 28.34 45.57 35.80
C ALA A 261 29.49 44.68 35.33
N ALA A 262 30.72 45.18 35.33
CA ALA A 262 31.92 44.44 34.92
C ALA A 262 32.18 43.24 35.84
N HIS A 263 32.18 43.48 37.16
CA HIS A 263 32.31 42.40 38.14
C HIS A 263 31.22 41.34 37.98
N LEU A 264 29.98 41.76 37.70
CA LEU A 264 28.86 40.84 37.51
C LEU A 264 29.09 39.95 36.29
N VAL A 265 29.32 40.55 35.11
CA VAL A 265 29.50 39.79 33.85
C VAL A 265 30.73 38.90 33.86
N ASP A 266 31.80 39.29 34.57
CA ASP A 266 32.98 38.47 34.76
C ASP A 266 32.72 37.30 35.72
N SER A 267 31.98 37.52 36.81
CA SER A 267 31.68 36.48 37.81
C SER A 267 30.80 35.37 37.25
N ILE A 268 29.91 35.70 36.31
CA ILE A 268 29.02 34.75 35.63
C ILE A 268 29.57 34.30 34.26
N ASN A 269 30.74 34.78 33.84
CA ASN A 269 31.36 34.50 32.54
C ASN A 269 30.41 34.75 31.34
N TYR A 270 29.65 35.85 31.38
CA TYR A 270 28.70 36.21 30.32
C TYR A 270 29.39 37.04 29.23
N GLN A 271 29.98 36.35 28.24
CA GLN A 271 30.83 36.97 27.21
C GLN A 271 30.20 38.12 26.42
N GLU A 272 28.92 38.01 26.08
CA GLU A 272 28.21 39.06 25.35
C GLU A 272 28.05 40.31 26.24
N GLY A 273 27.64 40.13 27.50
CA GLY A 273 27.59 41.20 28.49
C GLY A 273 28.96 41.82 28.77
N GLN A 274 30.03 41.01 28.82
CA GLN A 274 31.41 41.49 28.95
C GLN A 274 31.74 42.51 27.85
N TRP A 275 31.52 42.15 26.59
CA TRP A 275 31.81 43.06 25.47
C TRP A 275 31.09 44.40 25.62
N PHE A 276 29.77 44.39 25.89
CA PHE A 276 28.99 45.62 26.04
C PHE A 276 29.46 46.48 27.22
N VAL A 277 29.71 45.88 28.39
CA VAL A 277 30.14 46.60 29.59
C VAL A 277 31.53 47.22 29.37
N TYR A 278 32.49 46.45 28.84
CA TYR A 278 33.84 46.93 28.60
C TYR A 278 33.88 48.03 27.52
N GLN A 279 33.02 47.97 26.49
CA GLN A 279 32.85 49.08 25.53
C GLN A 279 32.37 50.38 26.19
N ARG A 280 31.48 50.28 27.20
CA ARG A 280 31.04 51.46 27.97
C ARG A 280 32.14 52.01 28.86
N LEU A 281 32.93 51.15 29.51
CA LEU A 281 34.11 51.54 30.30
C LEU A 281 35.18 52.21 29.44
N PHE A 282 35.48 51.65 28.26
CA PHE A 282 36.39 52.24 27.28
C PHE A 282 35.94 53.65 26.89
N SER A 283 34.66 53.78 26.50
CA SER A 283 34.07 55.06 26.12
C SER A 283 34.12 56.08 27.25
N LYS A 284 33.97 55.66 28.52
CA LYS A 284 34.14 56.53 29.69
C LYS A 284 35.57 57.02 29.82
N TYR A 285 36.54 56.11 29.92
CA TYR A 285 37.95 56.50 30.15
C TYR A 285 38.53 57.31 28.99
N ARG A 286 38.10 57.04 27.75
CA ARG A 286 38.44 57.86 26.59
C ARG A 286 37.93 59.30 26.73
N ARG A 287 36.68 59.50 27.18
CA ARG A 287 36.12 60.85 27.42
C ARG A 287 36.85 61.57 28.56
N GLU A 288 37.25 60.85 29.59
CA GLU A 288 38.05 61.40 30.72
C GLU A 288 39.52 61.65 30.35
N LYS A 289 39.94 61.32 29.12
CA LYS A 289 41.34 61.35 28.66
C LYS A 289 42.29 60.50 29.53
N ASN A 290 41.75 59.50 30.24
CA ASN A 290 42.55 58.52 30.98
C ASN A 290 42.97 57.40 30.02
N PHE A 291 43.96 57.69 29.17
CA PHE A 291 44.38 56.78 28.11
C PHE A 291 44.98 55.47 28.64
N LYS A 292 45.56 55.47 29.85
CA LYS A 292 46.07 54.25 30.49
C LYS A 292 44.94 53.26 30.79
N LYS A 293 43.93 53.69 31.54
CA LYS A 293 42.76 52.84 31.82
C LYS A 293 41.97 52.49 30.54
N ALA A 294 41.91 53.41 29.58
CA ALA A 294 41.27 53.13 28.29
C ALA A 294 42.01 52.02 27.52
N LEU A 295 43.35 52.03 27.52
CA LEU A 295 44.15 50.97 26.91
C LEU A 295 43.96 49.64 27.65
N ASP A 296 43.99 49.63 28.98
CA ASP A 296 43.78 48.41 29.78
C ASP A 296 42.44 47.75 29.43
N VAL A 297 41.37 48.55 29.33
CA VAL A 297 40.03 48.06 28.94
C VAL A 297 40.00 47.63 27.47
N HIS A 298 40.69 48.34 26.57
CA HIS A 298 40.75 47.97 25.16
C HIS A 298 41.41 46.61 24.96
N LEU A 299 42.48 46.31 25.70
CA LEU A 299 43.13 44.99 25.67
C LEU A 299 42.17 43.87 26.12
N VAL A 300 41.30 44.15 27.09
CA VAL A 300 40.25 43.20 27.48
C VAL A 300 39.25 43.00 26.33
N ILE A 301 38.79 44.08 25.68
CA ILE A 301 37.91 43.98 24.50
C ILE A 301 38.56 43.17 23.39
N ASP A 302 39.83 43.45 23.05
CA ASP A 302 40.57 42.73 22.02
C ASP A 302 40.72 41.25 22.36
N SER A 303 40.96 40.92 23.64
CA SER A 303 41.02 39.54 24.11
C SER A 303 39.67 38.82 23.99
N LEU A 304 38.57 39.52 24.26
CA LEU A 304 37.20 39.01 24.11
C LEU A 304 36.87 38.79 22.63
N GLU A 305 37.25 39.71 21.75
CA GLU A 305 37.08 39.58 20.30
C GLU A 305 37.91 38.44 19.72
N ALA A 306 39.17 38.32 20.13
CA ALA A 306 40.03 37.19 19.75
C ALA A 306 39.45 35.85 20.24
N ALA A 307 38.94 35.81 21.48
CA ALA A 307 38.27 34.63 22.03
C ALA A 307 36.97 34.29 21.26
N ALA A 308 36.16 35.30 20.92
CA ALA A 308 34.94 35.14 20.13
C ALA A 308 35.23 34.68 18.70
N LEU A 309 36.24 35.24 18.04
CA LEU A 309 36.71 34.83 16.72
C LEU A 309 37.25 33.40 16.74
N LYS A 310 38.06 33.04 17.74
CA LYS A 310 38.56 31.67 17.94
C LYS A 310 37.41 30.69 18.19
N LYS A 311 36.41 31.07 19.00
CA LYS A 311 35.21 30.26 19.27
C LYS A 311 34.36 30.09 18.00
N ASN A 312 34.16 31.14 17.23
CA ASN A 312 33.43 31.10 15.96
C ASN A 312 34.17 30.30 14.88
N SER A 313 35.48 30.46 14.77
CA SER A 313 36.33 29.67 13.87
C SER A 313 36.31 28.19 14.26
N ASN A 314 36.46 27.87 15.54
CA ASN A 314 36.33 26.49 16.04
C ASN A 314 34.92 25.93 15.80
N ARG A 315 33.87 26.74 15.94
CA ARG A 315 32.49 26.33 15.63
C ARG A 315 32.33 26.04 14.15
N LYS A 316 32.75 26.95 13.26
CA LYS A 316 32.73 26.75 11.80
C LYS A 316 33.55 25.54 11.39
N MET A 317 34.72 25.32 11.99
CA MET A 317 35.57 24.16 11.74
C MET A 317 34.89 22.86 12.19
N LYS A 318 34.21 22.87 13.35
CA LYS A 318 33.41 21.71 13.79
C LYS A 318 32.22 21.45 12.86
N GLU A 319 31.49 22.50 12.46
CA GLU A 319 30.37 22.40 11.50
C GLU A 319 30.87 21.84 10.16
N PHE A 320 31.98 22.37 9.63
CA PHE A 320 32.61 21.90 8.40
C PHE A 320 33.08 20.44 8.51
N LYS A 321 33.73 20.04 9.62
CA LYS A 321 34.12 18.64 9.86
C LYS A 321 32.92 17.70 9.86
N VAL A 322 31.85 18.07 10.57
CA VAL A 322 30.61 17.27 10.61
C VAL A 322 29.99 17.17 9.22
N GLU A 323 30.01 18.24 8.44
CA GLU A 323 29.48 18.25 7.08
C GLU A 323 30.30 17.36 6.12
N VAL A 324 31.63 17.46 6.18
CA VAL A 324 32.54 16.59 5.41
C VAL A 324 32.37 15.12 5.80
N GLU A 325 32.32 14.81 7.10
CA GLU A 325 32.05 13.45 7.59
C GLU A 325 30.67 12.96 7.15
N SER A 326 29.65 13.82 7.18
CA SER A 326 28.31 13.46 6.72
C SER A 326 28.28 13.17 5.22
N GLN A 327 28.94 13.98 4.39
CA GLN A 327 29.05 13.74 2.96
C GLN A 327 29.83 12.45 2.66
N HIS A 328 30.95 12.23 3.35
CA HIS A 328 31.74 11.01 3.22
C HIS A 328 30.92 9.76 3.60
N ASN A 329 30.21 9.80 4.73
CA ASN A 329 29.34 8.70 5.17
C ASN A 329 28.20 8.44 4.19
N LYS A 330 27.62 9.49 3.57
CA LYS A 330 26.61 9.32 2.51
C LYS A 330 27.19 8.61 1.29
N GLN A 331 28.37 9.02 0.82
CA GLN A 331 29.05 8.37 -0.30
C GLN A 331 29.37 6.90 0.00
N LEU A 332 29.85 6.61 1.21
CA LEU A 332 30.12 5.24 1.65
C LEU A 332 28.85 4.39 1.66
N LEU A 333 27.73 4.94 2.14
CA LEU A 333 26.44 4.25 2.15
C LEU A 333 25.93 4.00 0.72
N GLU A 334 26.08 4.95 -0.20
CA GLU A 334 25.75 4.77 -1.61
C GLU A 334 26.63 3.70 -2.27
N TYR A 335 27.91 3.68 -1.96
CA TYR A 335 28.84 2.64 -2.41
C TYR A 335 28.41 1.26 -1.91
N GLN A 336 28.14 1.11 -0.60
CA GLN A 336 27.66 -0.14 -0.01
C GLN A 336 26.32 -0.59 -0.63
N LYS A 337 25.39 0.34 -0.88
CA LYS A 337 24.13 0.03 -1.57
C LYS A 337 24.38 -0.52 -2.98
N ARG A 338 25.31 0.07 -3.74
CA ARG A 338 25.68 -0.41 -5.07
C ARG A 338 26.26 -1.83 -5.01
N GLU A 339 27.14 -2.11 -4.05
CA GLU A 339 27.67 -3.47 -3.84
C GLU A 339 26.56 -4.47 -3.51
N ILE A 340 25.64 -4.12 -2.61
CA ILE A 340 24.50 -4.97 -2.24
C ILE A 340 23.62 -5.25 -3.48
N VAL A 341 23.30 -4.23 -4.28
CA VAL A 341 22.51 -4.41 -5.51
C VAL A 341 23.24 -5.31 -6.51
N GLN A 342 24.56 -5.16 -6.67
CA GLN A 342 25.35 -6.05 -7.52
C GLN A 342 25.33 -7.50 -7.01
N GLN A 343 25.47 -7.71 -5.70
CA GLN A 343 25.36 -9.04 -5.10
C GLN A 343 23.98 -9.66 -5.35
N HIS A 344 22.89 -8.90 -5.17
CA HIS A 344 21.54 -9.39 -5.45
C HIS A 344 21.35 -9.78 -6.92
N LYS A 345 21.90 -9.00 -7.86
CA LYS A 345 21.87 -9.34 -9.29
C LYS A 345 22.57 -10.67 -9.58
N ILE A 346 23.74 -10.90 -8.98
CA ILE A 346 24.48 -12.16 -9.12
C ILE A 346 23.66 -13.33 -8.55
N ILE A 347 23.07 -13.16 -7.35
CA ILE A 347 22.22 -14.19 -6.73
C ILE A 347 21.02 -14.53 -7.62
N LEU A 348 20.33 -13.52 -8.16
CA LEU A 348 19.19 -13.74 -9.06
C LEU A 348 19.60 -14.45 -10.35
N LEU A 349 20.77 -14.13 -10.91
CA LEU A 349 21.31 -14.80 -12.10
C LEU A 349 21.68 -16.26 -11.81
N LEU A 350 22.26 -16.56 -10.64
CA LEU A 350 22.51 -17.94 -10.22
C LEU A 350 21.21 -18.71 -9.98
N ALA A 351 20.20 -18.08 -9.39
CA ALA A 351 18.89 -18.68 -9.18
C ALA A 351 18.19 -19.01 -10.50
N SER A 352 18.27 -18.12 -11.50
CA SER A 352 17.68 -18.38 -12.83
C SER A 352 18.39 -19.53 -13.55
N ILE A 353 19.72 -19.61 -13.48
CA ILE A 353 20.49 -20.76 -13.99
C ILE A 353 20.08 -22.06 -13.28
N PHE A 354 19.92 -22.03 -11.96
CA PHE A 354 19.49 -23.20 -11.20
C PHE A 354 18.09 -23.67 -11.60
N ILE A 355 17.15 -22.75 -11.77
CA ILE A 355 15.78 -23.06 -12.23
C ILE A 355 15.84 -23.68 -13.64
N LEU A 356 16.64 -23.11 -14.56
CA LEU A 356 16.82 -23.66 -15.90
C LEU A 356 17.42 -25.08 -15.86
N LEU A 357 18.40 -25.31 -14.99
CA LEU A 357 19.00 -26.63 -14.80
C LEU A 357 17.98 -27.64 -14.24
N ALA A 358 17.16 -27.22 -13.27
CA ALA A 358 16.11 -28.05 -12.71
C ALA A 358 15.05 -28.42 -13.75
N VAL A 359 14.62 -27.45 -14.58
CA VAL A 359 13.72 -27.69 -15.71
C VAL A 359 14.35 -28.66 -16.71
N PHE A 360 15.64 -28.48 -17.03
CA PHE A 360 16.37 -29.38 -17.92
C PHE A 360 16.42 -30.81 -17.38
N VAL A 361 16.71 -30.99 -16.08
CA VAL A 361 16.68 -32.30 -15.42
C VAL A 361 15.28 -32.92 -15.46
N ILE A 362 14.23 -32.13 -15.23
CA ILE A 362 12.83 -32.61 -15.34
C ILE A 362 12.52 -33.05 -16.78
N ILE A 363 12.98 -32.29 -17.79
CA ILE A 363 12.82 -32.67 -19.20
C ILE A 363 13.56 -33.96 -19.50
N LEU A 364 14.82 -34.10 -19.09
CA LEU A 364 15.59 -35.33 -19.26
C LEU A 364 14.92 -36.51 -18.57
N PHE A 365 14.40 -36.33 -17.36
CA PHE A 365 13.67 -37.37 -16.63
C PHE A 365 12.37 -37.76 -17.35
N ARG A 366 11.65 -36.80 -17.92
CA ARG A 366 10.46 -37.07 -18.75
C ARG A 366 10.81 -37.80 -20.03
N LEU A 367 11.88 -37.40 -20.72
CA LEU A 367 12.38 -38.08 -21.92
C LEU A 367 12.83 -39.51 -21.61
N TYR A 368 13.57 -39.70 -20.51
CA TYR A 368 13.96 -41.01 -20.03
C TYR A 368 12.76 -41.90 -19.75
N ARG A 369 11.77 -41.40 -18.97
CA ARG A 369 10.52 -42.14 -18.71
C ARG A 369 9.75 -42.45 -19.99
N LYS A 370 9.71 -41.51 -20.94
CA LYS A 370 9.07 -41.71 -22.25
C LYS A 370 9.77 -42.83 -23.03
N ASN A 371 11.10 -42.84 -23.07
CA ASN A 371 11.87 -43.89 -23.73
C ASN A 371 11.64 -45.26 -23.10
N VAL A 372 11.63 -45.35 -21.76
CA VAL A 372 11.32 -46.61 -21.07
C VAL A 372 9.90 -47.10 -21.38
N ARG A 373 8.90 -46.20 -21.38
CA ARG A 373 7.52 -46.53 -21.77
C ARG A 373 7.42 -46.97 -23.23
N GLN A 374 8.12 -46.29 -24.14
CA GLN A 374 8.16 -46.65 -25.54
C GLN A 374 8.79 -48.02 -25.73
N LYS A 375 9.88 -48.33 -25.01
CA LYS A 375 10.51 -49.65 -25.02
C LYS A 375 9.55 -50.74 -24.57
N HIS A 376 8.89 -50.58 -23.41
CA HIS A 376 7.90 -51.55 -22.95
C HIS A 376 6.68 -51.64 -23.87
N SER A 377 6.23 -50.53 -24.46
CA SER A 377 5.15 -50.56 -25.45
C SER A 377 5.59 -51.27 -26.72
N LEU A 378 6.85 -51.16 -27.14
CA LEU A 378 7.39 -51.84 -28.30
C LEU A 378 7.50 -53.35 -28.02
N GLU A 379 8.01 -53.72 -26.85
CA GLU A 379 8.05 -55.11 -26.39
C GLU A 379 6.64 -55.72 -26.33
N LYS A 380 5.67 -54.99 -25.76
CA LYS A 380 4.27 -55.42 -25.74
C LYS A 380 3.67 -55.51 -27.14
N LYS A 381 3.89 -54.53 -28.02
CA LYS A 381 3.42 -54.57 -29.41
C LYS A 381 4.04 -55.74 -30.18
N ASN A 382 5.32 -56.06 -29.96
CA ASN A 382 5.95 -57.23 -30.57
C ASN A 382 5.31 -58.53 -30.06
N ALA A 383 5.06 -58.64 -28.75
CA ALA A 383 4.35 -59.79 -28.19
C ALA A 383 2.89 -59.88 -28.68
N ASP A 384 2.20 -58.75 -28.84
CA ASP A 384 0.85 -58.67 -29.39
C ASP A 384 0.85 -59.02 -30.89
N ILE A 385 1.85 -58.60 -31.66
CA ILE A 385 2.05 -59.02 -33.06
C ILE A 385 2.26 -60.53 -33.13
N GLU A 386 3.09 -61.13 -32.27
CA GLU A 386 3.26 -62.58 -32.24
C GLU A 386 1.96 -63.31 -31.87
N ARG A 387 1.19 -62.78 -30.91
CA ARG A 387 -0.14 -63.31 -30.57
C ARG A 387 -1.14 -63.14 -31.70
N LEU A 388 -1.14 -61.99 -32.38
CA LEU A 388 -2.00 -61.69 -33.52
C LEU A 388 -1.62 -62.55 -34.71
N LEU A 389 -0.35 -62.86 -34.92
CA LEU A 389 0.08 -63.80 -35.95
C LEU A 389 -0.41 -65.21 -35.64
N LYS A 390 -0.27 -65.67 -34.39
CA LYS A 390 -0.83 -66.96 -33.94
C LYS A 390 -2.36 -66.99 -34.01
N PHE A 391 -3.02 -65.88 -33.66
CA PHE A 391 -4.47 -65.73 -33.78
C PHE A 391 -4.90 -65.66 -35.23
N GLN A 392 -4.19 -64.94 -36.10
CA GLN A 392 -4.49 -64.89 -37.53
C GLN A 392 -4.32 -66.28 -38.13
N GLU A 393 -3.33 -67.05 -37.68
CA GLU A 393 -3.15 -68.43 -38.09
C GLU A 393 -4.30 -69.33 -37.60
N SER A 394 -4.70 -69.23 -36.33
CA SER A 394 -5.81 -70.01 -35.78
C SER A 394 -7.18 -69.57 -36.31
N PHE A 395 -7.40 -68.28 -36.51
CA PHE A 395 -8.58 -67.65 -37.12
C PHE A 395 -8.67 -67.98 -38.59
N ARG A 396 -7.56 -67.92 -39.34
CA ARG A 396 -7.53 -68.41 -40.73
C ARG A 396 -7.95 -69.87 -40.77
N ASN A 397 -7.43 -70.70 -39.87
CA ASN A 397 -7.79 -72.11 -39.80
C ASN A 397 -9.26 -72.31 -39.37
N MET A 398 -9.79 -71.47 -38.49
CA MET A 398 -11.18 -71.49 -38.00
C MET A 398 -12.18 -70.97 -39.04
N ILE A 399 -11.91 -69.84 -39.72
CA ILE A 399 -12.69 -69.33 -40.85
C ILE A 399 -12.67 -70.35 -41.98
N ILE A 400 -11.51 -70.94 -42.28
CA ILE A 400 -11.44 -72.00 -43.28
C ILE A 400 -12.40 -73.11 -42.86
N HIS A 401 -12.42 -73.51 -41.60
CA HIS A 401 -13.33 -74.55 -41.11
C HIS A 401 -14.82 -74.14 -41.13
N ASP A 402 -15.14 -72.92 -40.69
CA ASP A 402 -16.50 -72.41 -40.49
C ASP A 402 -17.14 -71.75 -41.71
N ILE A 403 -16.34 -71.37 -42.71
CA ILE A 403 -16.81 -71.12 -44.08
C ILE A 403 -16.92 -72.45 -44.81
N LYS A 404 -15.93 -73.35 -44.69
CA LYS A 404 -15.97 -74.66 -45.35
C LYS A 404 -17.19 -75.47 -44.92
N ASN A 405 -17.64 -75.42 -43.68
CA ASN A 405 -18.81 -76.18 -43.23
C ASN A 405 -20.14 -75.78 -43.93
N PRO A 406 -20.58 -74.51 -43.90
CA PRO A 406 -21.76 -74.07 -44.63
C PRO A 406 -21.52 -74.04 -46.15
N LEU A 407 -20.30 -73.71 -46.63
CA LEU A 407 -19.97 -73.81 -48.05
C LEU A 407 -20.04 -75.26 -48.53
N SER A 408 -19.63 -76.23 -47.72
CA SER A 408 -19.80 -77.67 -47.99
C SER A 408 -21.26 -78.08 -47.93
N GLN A 409 -22.07 -77.49 -47.04
CA GLN A 409 -23.53 -77.73 -47.04
C GLN A 409 -24.21 -77.13 -48.28
N ILE A 410 -23.77 -75.95 -48.74
CA ILE A 410 -24.23 -75.33 -50.00
C ILE A 410 -23.75 -76.13 -51.22
N LEU A 411 -22.51 -76.65 -51.19
CA LEU A 411 -21.95 -77.51 -52.25
C LEU A 411 -22.63 -78.89 -52.28
N TYR A 412 -23.15 -79.36 -51.14
CA TYR A 412 -23.73 -80.70 -51.00
C TYR A 412 -25.25 -80.74 -51.22
N LEU A 413 -25.98 -79.63 -51.10
CA LEU A 413 -27.44 -79.61 -51.22
C LEU A 413 -27.97 -78.37 -51.96
N SER A 414 -28.07 -78.48 -53.28
CA SER A 414 -28.87 -77.58 -54.13
C SER A 414 -30.36 -77.96 -54.00
N SER A 415 -31.11 -77.32 -53.10
CA SER A 415 -32.59 -77.20 -53.17
C SER A 415 -33.16 -76.18 -52.18
N ASN A 416 -34.29 -75.59 -52.57
CA ASN A 416 -34.85 -74.29 -52.17
C ASN A 416 -35.29 -74.09 -50.70
N ASN A 417 -35.47 -72.81 -50.34
CA ASN A 417 -36.00 -72.20 -49.09
C ASN A 417 -35.10 -72.14 -47.85
N ILE A 418 -33.95 -72.82 -47.83
CA ILE A 418 -32.93 -72.63 -46.78
C ILE A 418 -31.93 -71.52 -47.18
N ILE A 419 -31.84 -71.22 -48.47
CA ILE A 419 -30.88 -70.27 -49.07
C ILE A 419 -31.14 -68.83 -48.60
N ASP A 420 -32.40 -68.38 -48.50
CA ASP A 420 -32.68 -66.97 -48.16
C ASP A 420 -32.39 -66.67 -46.67
N ASN A 421 -32.71 -67.62 -45.79
CA ASN A 421 -32.37 -67.50 -44.36
C ASN A 421 -30.87 -67.67 -44.11
N ALA A 422 -30.19 -68.55 -44.85
CA ALA A 422 -28.73 -68.67 -44.79
C ALA A 422 -28.04 -67.40 -45.35
N ALA A 423 -28.53 -66.84 -46.45
CA ALA A 423 -28.00 -65.63 -47.08
C ALA A 423 -28.23 -64.37 -46.22
N ARG A 424 -29.43 -64.17 -45.67
CA ARG A 424 -29.71 -63.06 -44.73
C ARG A 424 -28.89 -63.17 -43.45
N ARG A 425 -28.66 -64.40 -42.99
CA ARG A 425 -27.84 -64.65 -41.80
C ARG A 425 -26.36 -64.46 -42.06
N ILE A 426 -25.85 -64.84 -43.23
CA ILE A 426 -24.50 -64.50 -43.70
C ILE A 426 -24.37 -62.99 -43.86
N LEU A 427 -25.35 -62.30 -44.45
CA LEU A 427 -25.35 -60.85 -44.64
C LEU A 427 -25.36 -60.09 -43.30
N SER A 428 -26.17 -60.53 -42.34
CA SER A 428 -26.18 -59.97 -40.98
C SER A 428 -24.87 -60.23 -40.25
N LEU A 429 -24.28 -61.42 -40.39
CA LEU A 429 -22.96 -61.72 -39.83
C LEU A 429 -21.86 -60.86 -40.48
N VAL A 430 -21.89 -60.67 -41.80
CA VAL A 430 -20.96 -59.80 -42.52
C VAL A 430 -21.09 -58.35 -42.06
N ASN A 431 -22.31 -57.81 -41.96
CA ASN A 431 -22.51 -56.43 -41.49
C ASN A 431 -22.07 -56.22 -40.04
N ASN A 432 -22.35 -57.19 -39.15
CA ASN A 432 -21.90 -57.10 -37.76
C ASN A 432 -20.37 -57.27 -37.63
N ILE A 433 -19.73 -58.08 -38.49
CA ILE A 433 -18.25 -58.19 -38.57
C ILE A 433 -17.64 -56.90 -39.12
N LEU A 434 -18.28 -56.25 -40.09
CA LEU A 434 -17.84 -54.96 -40.63
C LEU A 434 -17.97 -53.84 -39.60
N ASP A 435 -19.06 -53.81 -38.84
CA ASP A 435 -19.26 -52.84 -37.75
C ASP A 435 -18.23 -53.05 -36.63
N LEU A 436 -17.96 -54.32 -36.26
CA LEU A 436 -16.90 -54.68 -35.30
C LEU A 436 -15.51 -54.28 -35.80
N SER A 437 -15.18 -54.58 -37.05
CA SER A 437 -13.89 -54.24 -37.65
C SER A 437 -13.68 -52.71 -37.71
N LYS A 438 -14.74 -51.94 -37.98
CA LYS A 438 -14.70 -50.48 -37.90
C LYS A 438 -14.46 -50.00 -36.47
N TYR A 439 -15.10 -50.58 -35.47
CA TYR A 439 -14.89 -50.19 -34.08
C TYR A 439 -13.49 -50.55 -33.56
N GLU A 440 -13.01 -51.77 -33.78
CA GLU A 440 -11.66 -52.19 -33.38
C GLU A 440 -10.54 -51.39 -34.07
N SER A 441 -10.80 -50.92 -35.30
CA SER A 441 -9.88 -50.03 -36.02
C SER A 441 -10.06 -48.54 -35.68
N GLY A 442 -10.97 -48.19 -34.77
CA GLY A 442 -11.29 -46.81 -34.38
C GLY A 442 -11.99 -45.98 -35.46
N LYS A 443 -12.51 -46.64 -36.51
CA LYS A 443 -13.21 -46.05 -37.67
C LYS A 443 -14.73 -46.10 -37.56
N PHE A 444 -15.29 -46.53 -36.43
CA PHE A 444 -16.72 -46.43 -36.15
C PHE A 444 -17.05 -44.98 -35.79
N THR A 445 -17.48 -44.20 -36.78
CA THR A 445 -17.81 -42.78 -36.62
C THR A 445 -19.31 -42.61 -36.46
N ILE A 446 -19.72 -41.95 -35.37
CA ILE A 446 -21.09 -41.48 -35.17
C ILE A 446 -21.17 -39.99 -35.55
N SER A 447 -22.36 -39.53 -35.91
CA SER A 447 -22.66 -38.13 -36.18
C SER A 447 -23.74 -37.61 -35.24
N PRO A 448 -23.42 -37.32 -33.96
CA PRO A 448 -24.40 -36.88 -32.99
C PRO A 448 -24.98 -35.51 -33.36
N GLN A 449 -26.29 -35.39 -33.20
CA GLN A 449 -27.02 -34.15 -33.39
C GLN A 449 -28.05 -34.00 -32.26
N TRP A 450 -28.55 -32.78 -32.05
CA TRP A 450 -29.67 -32.57 -31.13
C TRP A 450 -30.93 -33.16 -31.77
N VAL A 451 -31.48 -34.19 -31.13
CA VAL A 451 -32.69 -34.90 -31.55
C VAL A 451 -33.77 -34.64 -30.52
N GLU A 452 -34.96 -34.26 -30.97
CA GLU A 452 -36.10 -34.09 -30.08
C GLU A 452 -36.52 -35.44 -29.49
N THR A 453 -36.56 -35.52 -28.15
CA THR A 453 -36.82 -36.78 -27.43
C THR A 453 -38.18 -37.39 -27.80
N SER A 454 -39.18 -36.53 -28.01
CA SER A 454 -40.56 -36.88 -28.36
C SER A 454 -40.62 -37.62 -29.71
N GLU A 455 -39.94 -37.11 -30.74
CA GLU A 455 -39.95 -37.65 -32.10
C GLU A 455 -39.24 -38.99 -32.20
N LEU A 456 -38.10 -39.13 -31.54
CA LEU A 456 -37.30 -40.36 -31.55
C LEU A 456 -38.08 -41.54 -30.98
N LEU A 457 -38.67 -41.37 -29.80
CA LEU A 457 -39.42 -42.43 -29.12
C LEU A 457 -40.72 -42.78 -29.86
N ALA A 458 -41.40 -41.79 -30.44
CA ALA A 458 -42.59 -42.01 -31.25
C ALA A 458 -42.30 -42.86 -32.50
N SER A 459 -41.20 -42.56 -33.21
CA SER A 459 -40.79 -43.32 -34.40
C SER A 459 -40.47 -44.78 -34.08
N ILE A 460 -39.73 -45.04 -32.99
CA ILE A 460 -39.37 -46.39 -32.57
C ILE A 460 -40.62 -47.20 -32.19
N LYS A 461 -41.55 -46.58 -31.44
CA LYS A 461 -42.81 -47.23 -31.06
C LYS A 461 -43.59 -47.66 -32.31
N GLN A 462 -43.67 -46.81 -33.32
CA GLN A 462 -44.36 -47.09 -34.57
C GLN A 462 -43.74 -48.27 -35.34
N ASN A 463 -42.40 -48.31 -35.47
CA ASN A 463 -41.70 -49.37 -36.19
C ASN A 463 -41.90 -50.75 -35.55
N MET A 464 -41.99 -50.80 -34.21
CA MET A 464 -42.08 -52.05 -33.46
C MET A 464 -43.52 -52.47 -33.14
N GLN A 465 -44.52 -51.68 -33.53
CA GLN A 465 -45.94 -51.91 -33.19
C GLN A 465 -46.42 -53.31 -33.59
N VAL A 466 -46.07 -53.78 -34.79
CA VAL A 466 -46.47 -55.11 -35.29
C VAL A 466 -45.94 -56.22 -34.37
N LEU A 467 -44.73 -56.09 -33.85
CA LEU A 467 -44.12 -57.08 -32.95
C LEU A 467 -44.75 -57.06 -31.55
N PHE A 468 -45.12 -55.87 -31.06
CA PHE A 468 -45.88 -55.73 -29.81
C PHE A 468 -47.27 -56.37 -29.93
N ASP A 469 -47.97 -56.12 -31.04
CA ASP A 469 -49.31 -56.64 -31.29
C ASP A 469 -49.32 -58.18 -31.43
N LEU A 470 -48.34 -58.76 -32.13
CA LEU A 470 -48.20 -60.22 -32.29
C LEU A 470 -48.07 -60.98 -30.96
N LYS A 471 -47.58 -60.33 -29.91
CA LYS A 471 -47.41 -60.92 -28.56
C LYS A 471 -48.30 -60.26 -27.50
N ASN A 472 -49.24 -59.42 -27.93
CA ASN A 472 -50.19 -58.66 -27.11
C ASN A 472 -49.53 -57.86 -25.96
N LEU A 473 -48.37 -57.23 -26.21
CA LEU A 473 -47.59 -56.50 -25.21
C LEU A 473 -48.04 -55.04 -25.09
N LYS A 474 -48.06 -54.49 -23.86
CA LYS A 474 -48.33 -53.06 -23.61
C LYS A 474 -47.02 -52.27 -23.47
N VAL A 475 -46.91 -51.11 -24.11
CA VAL A 475 -45.69 -50.29 -24.07
C VAL A 475 -45.95 -48.89 -23.53
N ASP A 476 -45.36 -48.59 -22.37
CA ASP A 476 -45.46 -47.31 -21.67
C ASP A 476 -44.19 -46.48 -21.89
N ILE A 477 -44.32 -45.22 -22.33
CA ILE A 477 -43.18 -44.33 -22.64
C ILE A 477 -43.28 -43.02 -21.87
N HIS A 478 -42.23 -42.63 -21.13
CA HIS A 478 -42.13 -41.34 -20.41
C HIS A 478 -40.81 -40.62 -20.70
N TYR A 479 -40.82 -39.28 -20.70
CA TYR A 479 -39.61 -38.47 -20.88
C TYR A 479 -39.70 -37.09 -20.18
N THR A 480 -38.57 -36.57 -19.70
CA THR A 480 -38.47 -35.26 -18.99
C THR A 480 -37.46 -34.26 -19.58
N CYS A 481 -36.68 -34.65 -20.58
CA CYS A 481 -35.74 -33.77 -21.30
C CYS A 481 -36.27 -33.36 -22.69
N LYS A 482 -35.91 -32.15 -23.15
CA LYS A 482 -36.36 -31.62 -24.45
C LYS A 482 -35.61 -32.22 -25.64
N GLU A 483 -34.27 -32.23 -25.58
CA GLU A 483 -33.41 -32.66 -26.68
C GLU A 483 -32.28 -33.56 -26.15
N LEU A 484 -31.94 -34.58 -26.94
CA LEU A 484 -30.83 -35.51 -26.71
C LEU A 484 -29.75 -35.28 -27.76
N TYR A 485 -28.48 -35.23 -27.35
CA TYR A 485 -27.37 -35.15 -28.30
C TYR A 485 -26.89 -36.54 -28.73
N VAL A 486 -27.48 -37.08 -29.80
CA VAL A 486 -27.29 -38.47 -30.26
C VAL A 486 -27.25 -38.60 -31.78
N ASP A 487 -26.61 -39.64 -32.28
CA ASP A 487 -26.79 -40.08 -33.66
C ASP A 487 -28.11 -40.85 -33.75
N LYS A 488 -29.08 -40.27 -34.48
CA LYS A 488 -30.47 -40.72 -34.52
C LYS A 488 -30.58 -42.18 -34.96
N ASP A 489 -29.90 -42.57 -36.04
CA ASP A 489 -30.02 -43.90 -36.62
C ASP A 489 -29.34 -44.96 -35.73
N VAL A 490 -28.18 -44.60 -35.18
CA VAL A 490 -27.42 -45.50 -34.29
C VAL A 490 -28.17 -45.74 -32.98
N ILE A 491 -28.68 -44.69 -32.33
CA ILE A 491 -29.45 -44.84 -31.08
C ILE A 491 -30.81 -45.50 -31.31
N THR A 492 -31.46 -45.26 -32.45
CA THR A 492 -32.66 -46.01 -32.86
C THR A 492 -32.38 -47.52 -32.87
N ARG A 493 -31.29 -47.95 -33.52
CA ARG A 493 -30.87 -49.36 -33.56
C ARG A 493 -30.53 -49.92 -32.18
N VAL A 494 -29.93 -49.12 -31.28
CA VAL A 494 -29.66 -49.52 -29.88
C VAL A 494 -30.97 -49.82 -29.15
N ILE A 495 -31.91 -48.90 -29.21
CA ILE A 495 -33.21 -49.03 -28.52
C ILE A 495 -33.99 -50.20 -29.12
N GLU A 496 -34.04 -50.34 -30.45
CA GLU A 496 -34.71 -51.46 -31.12
C GLU A 496 -34.08 -52.82 -30.78
N ASN A 497 -32.76 -52.92 -30.67
CA ASN A 497 -32.09 -54.17 -30.26
C ASN A 497 -32.44 -54.56 -28.82
N ILE A 498 -32.51 -53.59 -27.91
CA ILE A 498 -32.91 -53.84 -26.52
C ILE A 498 -34.39 -54.20 -26.46
N LEU A 499 -35.26 -53.49 -27.18
CA LEU A 499 -36.69 -53.77 -27.27
C LEU A 499 -36.97 -55.14 -27.90
N ASN A 500 -36.23 -55.55 -28.93
CA ASN A 500 -36.37 -56.89 -29.51
C ASN A 500 -36.03 -57.99 -28.49
N ASN A 501 -35.03 -57.78 -27.64
CA ASN A 501 -34.76 -58.68 -26.52
C ASN A 501 -35.90 -58.64 -25.51
N ALA A 502 -36.39 -57.45 -25.13
CA ALA A 502 -37.52 -57.30 -24.22
C ALA A 502 -38.78 -58.05 -24.73
N ILE A 503 -39.16 -57.86 -25.99
CA ILE A 503 -40.31 -58.55 -26.62
C ILE A 503 -40.12 -60.05 -26.61
N ARG A 504 -38.92 -60.54 -26.96
CA ARG A 504 -38.63 -61.97 -27.02
C ARG A 504 -38.81 -62.64 -25.67
N PHE A 505 -38.34 -62.03 -24.58
CA PHE A 505 -38.32 -62.64 -23.26
C PHE A 505 -39.51 -62.26 -22.36
N SER A 506 -40.29 -61.23 -22.69
CA SER A 506 -41.53 -60.93 -21.96
C SER A 506 -42.61 -61.99 -22.18
N PRO A 507 -43.37 -62.42 -21.16
CA PRO A 507 -44.57 -63.24 -21.32
C PRO A 507 -45.62 -62.57 -22.22
N VAL A 508 -46.52 -63.35 -22.82
CA VAL A 508 -47.65 -62.81 -23.62
C VAL A 508 -48.55 -61.97 -22.72
N GLY A 509 -48.95 -60.77 -23.16
CA GLY A 509 -49.85 -59.89 -22.38
C GLY A 509 -49.16 -58.95 -21.39
N GLU A 510 -47.85 -59.08 -21.18
CA GLU A 510 -47.09 -58.27 -20.23
C GLU A 510 -46.73 -56.87 -20.74
N ARG A 511 -46.30 -56.00 -19.82
CA ARG A 511 -45.87 -54.63 -20.14
C ARG A 511 -44.36 -54.50 -20.41
N ILE A 512 -43.98 -53.51 -21.19
CA ILE A 512 -42.61 -53.02 -21.39
C ILE A 512 -42.63 -51.52 -21.10
N LYS A 513 -41.69 -51.04 -20.27
CA LYS A 513 -41.58 -49.61 -19.91
C LYS A 513 -40.33 -49.00 -20.52
N VAL A 514 -40.46 -47.81 -21.09
CA VAL A 514 -39.35 -47.00 -21.62
C VAL A 514 -39.39 -45.62 -20.96
N ASP A 515 -38.34 -45.23 -20.24
CA ASP A 515 -38.25 -43.94 -19.55
C ASP A 515 -37.00 -43.16 -19.98
N VAL A 516 -37.11 -41.84 -20.12
CA VAL A 516 -36.00 -40.92 -20.42
C VAL A 516 -35.96 -39.76 -19.43
N ASP A 517 -35.10 -39.87 -18.41
CA ASP A 517 -35.09 -38.93 -17.27
C ASP A 517 -33.88 -38.00 -17.27
N LEU A 518 -34.11 -36.68 -17.17
CA LEU A 518 -33.06 -35.65 -17.08
C LEU A 518 -32.42 -35.63 -15.69
N ASP A 519 -31.09 -35.57 -15.67
CA ASP A 519 -30.28 -35.27 -14.49
C ASP A 519 -29.76 -33.82 -14.60
N ASP A 520 -30.47 -32.91 -13.92
CA ASP A 520 -30.22 -31.47 -14.00
C ASP A 520 -28.80 -31.07 -13.57
N ALA A 521 -28.16 -31.88 -12.71
CA ALA A 521 -26.84 -31.58 -12.18
C ALA A 521 -25.72 -31.77 -13.23
N TYR A 522 -25.96 -32.61 -14.25
CA TYR A 522 -24.92 -33.05 -15.18
C TYR A 522 -25.23 -32.77 -16.65
N ASN A 523 -26.38 -32.17 -16.97
CA ASN A 523 -26.81 -32.00 -18.37
C ASN A 523 -26.78 -33.37 -19.11
N GLU A 524 -27.27 -34.41 -18.46
CA GLU A 524 -27.35 -35.79 -18.98
C GLU A 524 -28.77 -36.32 -18.81
N ALA A 525 -29.24 -37.18 -19.71
CA ALA A 525 -30.49 -37.92 -19.58
C ALA A 525 -30.23 -39.43 -19.53
N THR A 526 -30.97 -40.14 -18.69
CA THR A 526 -30.90 -41.59 -18.56
C THR A 526 -32.05 -42.22 -19.34
N ILE A 527 -31.73 -43.02 -20.36
CA ILE A 527 -32.69 -43.83 -21.12
C ILE A 527 -32.72 -45.22 -20.50
N SER A 528 -33.90 -45.70 -20.11
CA SER A 528 -34.06 -47.04 -19.53
C SER A 528 -35.24 -47.81 -20.10
N ILE A 529 -35.06 -49.11 -20.30
CA ILE A 529 -36.04 -50.04 -20.85
C ILE A 529 -36.18 -51.22 -19.88
N VAL A 530 -37.41 -51.46 -19.44
CA VAL A 530 -37.74 -52.50 -18.45
C VAL A 530 -38.69 -53.52 -19.07
N ASN A 531 -38.39 -54.79 -18.87
CA ASN A 531 -39.26 -55.90 -19.27
C ASN A 531 -39.43 -56.90 -18.12
N TRP A 532 -40.63 -57.46 -17.97
CA TRP A 532 -40.96 -58.41 -16.90
C TRP A 532 -40.85 -59.86 -17.37
N GLY A 533 -39.67 -60.21 -17.90
CA GLY A 533 -39.30 -61.57 -18.31
C GLY A 533 -38.45 -62.32 -17.27
N PRO A 534 -37.93 -63.52 -17.60
CA PRO A 534 -37.01 -64.24 -16.73
C PRO A 534 -35.75 -63.41 -16.46
N GLN A 535 -35.27 -63.45 -15.22
CA GLN A 535 -34.06 -62.77 -14.79
C GLN A 535 -32.82 -63.39 -15.44
N ILE A 536 -31.78 -62.57 -15.64
CA ILE A 536 -30.49 -63.03 -16.19
C ILE A 536 -29.69 -63.65 -15.04
N PRO A 537 -29.14 -64.87 -15.18
CA PRO A 537 -28.29 -65.48 -14.15
C PRO A 537 -27.11 -64.57 -13.75
N ASP A 538 -26.78 -64.52 -12.46
CA ASP A 538 -25.76 -63.60 -11.92
C ASP A 538 -24.36 -63.85 -12.50
N ASP A 539 -24.06 -65.08 -12.91
CA ASP A 539 -22.79 -65.46 -13.55
C ASP A 539 -22.74 -65.12 -15.05
N GLU A 540 -23.88 -64.84 -15.66
CA GLU A 540 -24.00 -64.43 -17.06
C GLU A 540 -24.14 -62.91 -17.20
N MET A 541 -24.69 -62.22 -16.20
CA MET A 541 -24.89 -60.75 -16.19
C MET A 541 -23.64 -59.93 -16.59
N PRO A 542 -22.41 -60.23 -16.13
CA PRO A 542 -21.21 -59.48 -16.53
C PRO A 542 -20.84 -59.69 -18.00
N ARG A 543 -21.30 -60.78 -18.61
CA ARG A 543 -20.87 -61.24 -19.94
C ARG A 543 -21.90 -60.97 -21.02
N ILE A 544 -23.12 -60.52 -20.72
CA ILE A 544 -24.19 -60.35 -21.72
C ILE A 544 -23.88 -59.32 -22.83
N PHE A 545 -22.94 -58.40 -22.56
CA PHE A 545 -22.49 -57.40 -23.53
C PHE A 545 -21.16 -57.78 -24.22
N GLU A 546 -20.56 -58.94 -23.89
CA GLU A 546 -19.36 -59.43 -24.56
C GLU A 546 -19.69 -59.97 -25.96
N PHE A 547 -18.75 -59.81 -26.90
CA PHE A 547 -18.90 -60.34 -28.24
C PHE A 547 -19.02 -61.87 -28.21
N TYR A 548 -20.02 -62.40 -28.91
CA TYR A 548 -20.30 -63.85 -29.01
C TYR A 548 -20.73 -64.53 -27.71
N SER A 549 -21.00 -63.77 -26.65
CA SER A 549 -21.57 -64.31 -25.41
C SER A 549 -22.97 -64.88 -25.66
N ARG A 550 -23.21 -66.10 -25.18
CA ARG A 550 -24.49 -66.78 -25.26
C ARG A 550 -24.84 -67.35 -23.90
N CYS A 551 -26.02 -67.00 -23.40
CA CYS A 551 -26.65 -67.68 -22.29
C CYS A 551 -27.07 -69.09 -22.73
N ASN A 552 -26.75 -70.10 -21.93
CA ASN A 552 -26.86 -71.50 -22.32
C ASN A 552 -28.27 -72.04 -22.06
N ASP A 553 -29.30 -71.49 -22.71
CA ASP A 553 -30.67 -72.00 -22.59
C ASP A 553 -31.07 -72.94 -23.73
N GLY A 554 -31.32 -74.19 -23.35
CA GLY A 554 -31.61 -75.33 -24.23
C GLY A 554 -33.05 -75.43 -24.73
N SER A 555 -33.79 -74.34 -24.92
CA SER A 555 -35.15 -74.44 -25.47
C SER A 555 -35.55 -73.21 -26.29
N ILE A 556 -36.39 -73.44 -27.30
CA ILE A 556 -36.87 -72.54 -28.38
C ILE A 556 -36.08 -72.67 -29.69
N GLN A 557 -36.44 -73.72 -30.41
CA GLN A 557 -36.00 -74.08 -31.76
C GLN A 557 -36.75 -73.21 -32.77
N ASN A 558 -36.00 -72.47 -33.62
CA ASN A 558 -36.36 -71.88 -34.93
C ASN A 558 -36.02 -70.40 -35.20
N TYR A 559 -35.31 -69.69 -34.31
CA TYR A 559 -34.63 -68.45 -34.70
C TYR A 559 -33.33 -68.29 -33.91
N ARG A 560 -32.18 -68.64 -34.50
CA ARG A 560 -30.86 -68.51 -33.84
C ARG A 560 -30.33 -67.08 -34.08
N PRO A 561 -30.27 -66.20 -33.05
CA PRO A 561 -29.68 -64.88 -33.21
C PRO A 561 -28.15 -64.98 -33.22
N THR A 562 -27.52 -63.97 -33.81
CA THR A 562 -26.06 -63.91 -34.02
C THR A 562 -25.25 -63.67 -32.75
N GLY A 563 -25.88 -63.30 -31.62
CA GLY A 563 -25.18 -62.93 -30.38
C GLY A 563 -24.48 -61.57 -30.43
N LEU A 564 -24.76 -60.77 -31.48
CA LEU A 564 -24.07 -59.52 -31.78
C LEU A 564 -24.89 -58.26 -31.45
N GLY A 565 -26.15 -58.42 -31.03
CA GLY A 565 -27.08 -57.30 -30.80
C GLY A 565 -26.75 -56.46 -29.57
N LEU A 566 -26.58 -57.09 -28.40
CA LEU A 566 -26.24 -56.36 -27.16
C LEU A 566 -24.79 -55.85 -27.16
N SER A 567 -23.87 -56.57 -27.80
CA SER A 567 -22.50 -56.10 -28.01
C SER A 567 -22.44 -54.90 -28.96
N PHE A 568 -23.30 -54.84 -29.99
CA PHE A 568 -23.52 -53.61 -30.76
C PHE A 568 -24.06 -52.47 -29.88
N CYS A 569 -25.03 -52.74 -28.99
CA CYS A 569 -25.56 -51.70 -28.10
C CYS A 569 -24.46 -51.10 -27.22
N LYS A 570 -23.61 -51.95 -26.64
CA LYS A 570 -22.45 -51.49 -25.85
C LYS A 570 -21.50 -50.65 -26.69
N MET A 571 -21.11 -51.15 -27.87
CA MET A 571 -20.23 -50.45 -28.80
C MET A 571 -20.78 -49.06 -29.20
N ALA A 572 -22.06 -49.00 -29.54
CA ALA A 572 -22.74 -47.78 -29.97
C ALA A 572 -22.88 -46.75 -28.84
N VAL A 573 -23.26 -47.18 -27.63
CA VAL A 573 -23.38 -46.30 -26.46
C VAL A 573 -22.00 -45.79 -26.00
N GLU A 574 -20.98 -46.65 -26.05
CA GLU A 574 -19.59 -46.26 -25.77
C GLU A 574 -19.05 -45.28 -26.81
N ALA A 575 -19.43 -45.42 -28.09
CA ALA A 575 -19.08 -44.44 -29.11
C ALA A 575 -19.70 -43.06 -28.83
N HIS A 576 -20.87 -43.01 -28.19
CA HIS A 576 -21.48 -41.76 -27.69
C HIS A 576 -20.83 -41.23 -26.40
N GLY A 577 -19.82 -41.92 -25.86
CA GLY A 577 -19.10 -41.52 -24.66
C GLY A 577 -19.67 -42.05 -23.35
N PHE A 578 -20.70 -42.89 -23.39
CA PHE A 578 -21.43 -43.39 -22.22
C PHE A 578 -21.26 -44.89 -22.03
N LYS A 579 -21.77 -45.43 -20.91
CA LYS A 579 -21.81 -46.86 -20.64
C LYS A 579 -23.25 -47.36 -20.63
N ILE A 580 -23.45 -48.60 -21.09
CA ILE A 580 -24.71 -49.32 -20.97
C ILE A 580 -24.64 -50.32 -19.81
N PHE A 581 -25.76 -50.47 -19.12
CA PHE A 581 -25.90 -51.32 -17.94
C PHE A 581 -27.15 -52.20 -18.06
N ALA A 582 -27.13 -53.33 -17.36
CA ALA A 582 -28.29 -54.19 -17.16
C ALA A 582 -28.37 -54.64 -15.70
N GLU A 583 -29.58 -54.74 -15.17
CA GLU A 583 -29.82 -55.18 -13.80
C GLU A 583 -31.13 -55.98 -13.70
N ASN A 584 -31.15 -57.00 -12.85
CA ASN A 584 -32.38 -57.71 -12.49
C ASN A 584 -33.16 -56.87 -11.47
N LEU A 585 -34.48 -56.74 -11.67
CA LEU A 585 -35.34 -56.03 -10.73
C LEU A 585 -35.82 -56.96 -9.61
N ASN A 586 -35.85 -56.45 -8.38
CA ASN A 586 -36.37 -57.18 -7.21
C ASN A 586 -37.83 -57.62 -7.37
N SER A 587 -38.61 -56.91 -8.18
CA SER A 587 -40.01 -57.21 -8.50
C SER A 587 -40.18 -58.26 -9.61
N GLY A 588 -39.09 -58.87 -10.08
CA GLY A 588 -39.06 -59.71 -11.28
C GLY A 588 -38.88 -58.86 -12.55
N GLY A 589 -38.14 -59.40 -13.52
CA GLY A 589 -37.80 -58.69 -14.75
C GLY A 589 -36.37 -58.13 -14.80
N VAL A 590 -36.06 -57.48 -15.92
CA VAL A 590 -34.73 -56.96 -16.26
C VAL A 590 -34.86 -55.52 -16.73
N ARG A 591 -33.92 -54.67 -16.32
CA ARG A 591 -33.79 -53.28 -16.76
C ARG A 591 -32.47 -53.09 -17.50
N PHE A 592 -32.54 -52.56 -18.71
CA PHE A 592 -31.39 -52.08 -19.47
C PHE A 592 -31.39 -50.56 -19.48
N TRP A 593 -30.26 -49.91 -19.22
CA TRP A 593 -30.20 -48.45 -19.20
C TRP A 593 -28.84 -47.89 -19.61
N PHE A 594 -28.85 -46.67 -20.15
CA PHE A 594 -27.65 -45.92 -20.52
C PHE A 594 -27.91 -44.41 -20.47
N LYS A 595 -26.84 -43.61 -20.48
CA LYS A 595 -26.89 -42.14 -20.42
C LYS A 595 -26.56 -41.49 -21.76
N VAL A 596 -27.03 -40.26 -21.96
CA VAL A 596 -26.75 -39.37 -23.10
C VAL A 596 -26.76 -37.89 -22.67
N THR A 597 -26.17 -36.95 -23.42
CA THR A 597 -26.12 -35.50 -23.07
C THR A 597 -27.43 -34.74 -23.37
N ALA A 598 -27.78 -33.74 -22.55
CA ALA A 598 -28.98 -32.86 -22.56
C ALA A 598 -28.65 -31.37 -22.14
N ARG A 599 -29.59 -30.40 -22.07
CA ARG A 599 -29.33 -28.95 -21.76
C ARG A 599 -30.39 -28.20 -20.90
N ILE A 600 -29.97 -27.17 -20.10
CA ILE A 600 -30.73 -26.25 -19.16
C ILE A 600 -30.26 -24.71 -19.22
N LEU A 601 -30.80 -23.70 -18.47
CA LEU A 601 -30.80 -22.19 -18.70
C LEU A 601 -30.13 -21.18 -17.60
N VAL A 602 -29.19 -20.21 -17.94
CA VAL A 602 -28.87 -18.75 -17.42
C VAL A 602 -27.56 -18.28 -16.54
N ASP A 603 -27.18 -16.92 -16.41
CA ASP A 603 -25.87 -16.05 -16.30
C ASP A 603 -25.49 -15.04 -15.05
N SER A 604 -24.31 -14.26 -14.96
CA SER A 604 -23.75 -13.35 -13.80
C SER A 604 -22.72 -12.11 -14.02
N HIS A 605 -22.38 -11.14 -13.04
CA HIS A 605 -21.10 -10.22 -12.91
C HIS A 605 -20.84 -9.12 -11.71
N CYS A 606 -19.60 -8.46 -11.52
CA CYS A 606 -18.94 -7.67 -10.34
C CYS A 606 -18.00 -6.33 -10.57
N LYS A 607 -17.23 -5.69 -9.56
CA LYS A 607 -16.65 -4.23 -9.29
C LYS A 607 -15.05 -3.83 -9.16
N ASP A 608 -14.59 -2.55 -8.78
CA ASP A 608 -13.21 -1.77 -8.86
C ASP A 608 -12.56 -0.91 -7.59
N ASN A 609 -11.33 -0.20 -7.60
CA ASN A 609 -10.36 0.35 -6.49
C ASN A 609 -9.63 1.83 -6.52
N SER A 610 -9.06 2.51 -5.40
CA SER A 610 -8.22 3.84 -5.33
C SER A 610 -7.26 4.23 -4.06
N ILE A 611 -6.37 5.32 -4.00
CA ILE A 611 -5.20 5.69 -3.02
C ILE A 611 -5.14 7.18 -2.35
N ILE A 612 -4.34 7.53 -1.26
CA ILE A 612 -4.25 8.81 -0.40
C ILE A 612 -2.80 9.41 -0.03
N LEU A 613 -2.59 10.77 0.09
CA LEU A 613 -1.34 11.57 0.47
C LEU A 613 -1.16 11.98 1.99
N THR A 614 0.06 12.36 2.46
CA THR A 614 0.32 12.81 3.88
C THR A 614 0.19 14.33 4.14
N PHE A 615 -0.07 14.74 5.40
CA PHE A 615 -0.35 16.15 5.79
C PHE A 615 0.82 17.14 5.59
N ARG A 616 2.06 16.74 5.91
CA ARG A 616 3.25 17.60 5.66
C ARG A 616 3.46 17.84 4.16
N GLU A 617 3.22 16.81 3.36
CA GLU A 617 3.33 16.89 1.91
C GLU A 617 2.24 17.80 1.33
N GLN A 618 1.03 17.74 1.87
CA GLN A 618 -0.05 18.68 1.54
C GLN A 618 0.33 20.15 1.82
N VAL A 619 0.95 20.44 2.97
CA VAL A 619 1.41 21.81 3.31
C VAL A 619 2.50 22.32 2.36
N ILE A 620 3.45 21.45 1.98
CA ILE A 620 4.53 21.81 1.05
C ILE A 620 3.99 22.15 -0.35
N ILE A 621 2.95 21.44 -0.80
CA ILE A 621 2.37 21.60 -2.15
C ILE A 621 1.33 22.73 -2.18
N ARG A 622 0.72 23.10 -1.04
CA ARG A 622 -0.39 24.08 -0.97
C ARG A 622 -0.16 25.42 -1.70
N PRO A 623 1.00 26.11 -1.56
CA PRO A 623 1.25 27.35 -2.30
C PRO A 623 1.29 27.16 -3.83
N TYR A 624 1.49 25.93 -4.28
CA TYR A 624 1.49 25.55 -5.69
C TYR A 624 0.11 25.08 -6.14
N LEU A 625 -0.68 24.41 -5.28
CA LEU A 625 -2.07 24.04 -5.56
C LEU A 625 -2.94 25.27 -5.85
N GLU A 626 -2.81 26.34 -5.06
CA GLU A 626 -3.56 27.58 -5.29
C GLU A 626 -3.29 28.16 -6.69
N ARG A 627 -2.01 28.11 -7.13
CA ARG A 627 -1.62 28.55 -8.48
C ARG A 627 -2.07 27.59 -9.59
N LEU A 628 -2.19 26.29 -9.28
CA LEU A 628 -2.67 25.27 -10.22
C LEU A 628 -4.20 25.30 -10.41
N HIS A 629 -4.96 25.78 -9.40
CA HIS A 629 -6.41 25.98 -9.52
C HIS A 629 -6.77 27.19 -10.41
N GLU A 630 -5.88 28.17 -10.51
CA GLU A 630 -6.05 29.35 -11.37
C GLU A 630 -5.77 29.06 -12.86
N ILE A 631 -5.24 27.88 -13.19
CA ILE A 631 -4.75 27.54 -14.52
C ILE A 631 -5.55 26.34 -15.06
N GLY A 632 -6.14 26.51 -16.24
CA GLY A 632 -6.84 25.41 -16.92
C GLY A 632 -5.88 24.31 -17.40
N VAL A 633 -6.34 23.05 -17.42
CA VAL A 633 -5.56 21.85 -17.81
C VAL A 633 -4.82 22.01 -19.14
N ASN A 634 -5.35 22.85 -20.03
CA ASN A 634 -4.84 23.10 -21.37
C ASN A 634 -3.58 23.99 -21.41
N GLU A 635 -3.20 24.64 -20.31
CA GLU A 635 -2.01 25.50 -20.22
C GLU A 635 -0.77 24.71 -19.75
N THR A 636 -0.45 23.62 -20.46
CA THR A 636 0.57 22.62 -20.09
C THR A 636 1.93 23.24 -19.72
N SER A 637 2.44 24.19 -20.52
CA SER A 637 3.74 24.82 -20.26
C SER A 637 3.79 25.64 -18.96
N ARG A 638 2.65 26.25 -18.58
CA ARG A 638 2.51 27.02 -17.35
C ARG A 638 2.40 26.11 -16.13
N ILE A 639 1.62 25.04 -16.25
CA ILE A 639 1.46 24.01 -15.21
C ILE A 639 2.80 23.32 -14.91
N MET A 640 3.54 22.90 -15.95
CA MET A 640 4.85 22.24 -15.77
C MET A 640 5.87 23.16 -15.08
N SER A 641 5.87 24.46 -15.39
CA SER A 641 6.75 25.44 -14.73
C SER A 641 6.49 25.62 -13.23
N ILE A 642 5.29 25.26 -12.77
CA ILE A 642 4.89 25.28 -11.36
C ILE A 642 5.27 23.94 -10.72
N ILE A 643 5.00 22.82 -11.39
CA ILE A 643 5.34 21.46 -10.91
C ILE A 643 6.84 21.31 -10.65
N GLU A 644 7.69 21.87 -11.52
CA GLU A 644 9.16 21.86 -11.38
C GLU A 644 9.65 22.59 -10.12
N LYS A 645 8.91 23.59 -9.64
CA LYS A 645 9.28 24.40 -8.46
C LYS A 645 8.84 23.76 -7.14
N ILE A 646 7.99 22.74 -7.19
CA ILE A 646 7.51 22.04 -5.99
C ILE A 646 8.67 21.20 -5.39
N PRO A 647 9.01 21.36 -4.11
CA PRO A 647 10.01 20.52 -3.43
C PRO A 647 9.64 19.02 -3.51
N GLY A 648 10.62 18.14 -3.77
CA GLY A 648 10.39 16.69 -3.94
C GLY A 648 10.07 15.93 -2.64
N GLY A 649 9.49 14.73 -2.77
CA GLY A 649 9.12 13.84 -1.66
C GLY A 649 8.42 12.57 -2.16
N ALA A 650 8.52 11.43 -1.43
CA ALA A 650 8.13 10.12 -1.97
C ALA A 650 6.67 10.02 -2.46
N ASN A 651 5.67 10.55 -1.73
CA ASN A 651 4.30 10.55 -2.21
C ASN A 651 3.99 11.77 -3.10
N ILE A 652 4.72 12.88 -2.88
CA ILE A 652 4.67 14.07 -3.76
C ILE A 652 5.06 13.69 -5.18
N ASP A 653 6.10 12.89 -5.35
CA ASP A 653 6.63 12.49 -6.65
C ASP A 653 5.65 11.55 -7.37
N ILE A 654 4.96 10.66 -6.63
CA ILE A 654 3.90 9.79 -7.18
C ILE A 654 2.66 10.61 -7.58
N TRP A 655 2.25 11.57 -6.74
CA TRP A 655 1.15 12.49 -7.06
C TRP A 655 1.49 13.40 -8.24
N LYS A 656 2.73 13.90 -8.33
CA LYS A 656 3.23 14.63 -9.51
C LYS A 656 3.12 13.77 -10.76
N GLN A 657 3.49 12.49 -10.70
CA GLN A 657 3.33 11.57 -11.84
C GLN A 657 1.86 11.36 -12.22
N GLN A 658 0.95 11.20 -11.27
CA GLN A 658 -0.49 11.11 -11.55
C GLN A 658 -1.02 12.39 -12.18
N LEU A 659 -0.54 13.55 -11.72
CA LEU A 659 -0.92 14.86 -12.24
C LEU A 659 -0.35 15.09 -13.65
N GLU A 660 0.92 14.77 -13.89
CA GLU A 660 1.57 14.80 -15.20
C GLU A 660 0.86 13.87 -16.20
N ASN A 661 0.46 12.67 -15.76
CA ASN A 661 -0.33 11.74 -16.58
C ASN A 661 -1.72 12.29 -16.90
N ALA A 662 -2.39 12.91 -15.94
CA ALA A 662 -3.69 13.55 -16.16
C ALA A 662 -3.58 14.72 -17.16
N ILE A 663 -2.52 15.53 -17.08
CA ILE A 663 -2.24 16.62 -18.02
C ILE A 663 -1.92 16.07 -19.41
N PHE A 664 -1.05 15.05 -19.51
CA PHE A 664 -0.67 14.45 -20.80
C PHE A 664 -1.87 13.82 -21.51
N ASN A 665 -2.78 13.20 -20.77
CA ASN A 665 -3.99 12.58 -21.29
C ASN A 665 -5.15 13.57 -21.48
N SER A 666 -4.98 14.85 -21.14
CA SER A 666 -6.06 15.86 -21.10
C SER A 666 -7.27 15.41 -20.25
N ASP A 667 -7.02 14.58 -19.23
CA ASP A 667 -8.03 14.02 -18.34
C ASP A 667 -8.40 15.06 -17.28
N THR A 668 -9.43 15.84 -17.60
CA THR A 668 -9.88 16.97 -16.77
C THR A 668 -10.46 16.49 -15.44
N GLU A 669 -11.08 15.31 -15.40
CA GLU A 669 -11.69 14.74 -14.19
C GLU A 669 -10.62 14.24 -13.23
N ALA A 670 -9.64 13.47 -13.73
CA ALA A 670 -8.51 13.03 -12.93
C ALA A 670 -7.64 14.21 -12.46
N TYR A 671 -7.38 15.21 -13.31
CA TYR A 671 -6.66 16.42 -12.93
C TYR A 671 -7.37 17.17 -11.81
N THR A 672 -8.68 17.43 -11.99
CA THR A 672 -9.49 18.12 -10.98
C THR A 672 -9.51 17.34 -9.67
N LYS A 673 -9.65 16.01 -9.72
CA LYS A 673 -9.63 15.13 -8.54
C LYS A 673 -8.28 15.11 -7.81
N LEU A 674 -7.17 15.24 -8.55
CA LEU A 674 -5.82 15.26 -7.99
C LEU A 674 -5.43 16.63 -7.42
N ILE A 675 -5.94 17.74 -7.96
CA ILE A 675 -5.73 19.07 -7.36
C ILE A 675 -6.74 19.37 -6.26
N SER A 676 -7.93 18.76 -6.29
CA SER A 676 -8.99 18.94 -5.29
C SER A 676 -8.80 18.12 -4.02
N LEU A 677 -7.62 17.50 -3.83
CA LEU A 677 -7.22 16.68 -2.67
C LEU A 677 -8.08 17.01 -1.45
N ASN A 678 -9.05 16.13 -1.18
CA ASN A 678 -9.88 16.23 0.01
C ASN A 678 -8.96 16.28 1.22
N ILE A 679 -8.86 17.46 1.81
CA ILE A 679 -8.39 17.67 3.18
C ILE A 679 -9.39 16.87 4.01
N VAL A 680 -9.03 15.64 4.37
CA VAL A 680 -9.80 14.87 5.35
C VAL A 680 -9.84 15.75 6.60
N PRO A 681 -11.03 16.11 7.11
CA PRO A 681 -11.20 17.01 8.24
C PRO A 681 -10.46 16.55 9.50
#